data_AF-A0A6P1M9W9-F1
#
_entry.id   AF-A0A6P1M9W9-F1
#
_cell.length_a   1.000
_cell.length_b   1.000
_cell.length_c   1.000
_cell.angle_alpha   90.00
_cell.angle_beta   90.00
_cell.angle_gamma   90.00
#
_symmetry.space_group_name_H-M   'P 1'
#
loop_
_entity.id
_entity.type
_entity.pdbx_description
1 polymer ?
#
loop_
_entity_poly.entity_id
_entity_poly.type
_entity_poly.pdbx_seq_one_letter_code
_entity_poly.pdbx_strand_id
1 'polypeptide(L)'
;MNCKKIVLLLSFVAGIGFCAEDDFLLAGQLNGASFDLAWESTPNEMYLVYDTSDLNSAWQLHAYKFGSADTNLSFYSFSPYGAPRPAFLRVYQGGELLAVENCTRAVSSDNIEDGHHSNRYTSNPYTEYNDSTGWEVYVAAGDMWFDLPSAGADDVTVVTQGGILTNMVTGKRLDFTAVLRPPNDAQPVGAFWGLGLSYGTDEQWPASLISVELEDNGAARFYWDGELAATNWIPDRDARYVSITFNTVSKRAAVTVNGVEYFFATNAVYDTAAPVQMVMHAAKPAGDPALFRVDRYLTSALSTSQQRIVAETSVFNPLYFGADPTGTMDSAPAFEQMLEVLGSSRHSEIFIPAGTYLLNSPVDIPGIGNTSQYGMQIRGGGEEVTQLLVNNTSGGLRFAGTSISWMQLTVRDLSLVAMQPGIEYAFFMDLPPSGVTQNRNLNLINMNVRSSQPGDGNYFKTGCLVWNSWYPKFENIKVFADGSASNGNWSAQVGLDLEDCYNPMIGDCIFSGVATGIVYAAPYKFPEDGKVKNTLFDECSTGLLIDIGDPGDGWAEPAFHVNNCDFNFRDYGIYVNGMRQLFFSHNSFQCLDTQGSAFLGTGVARDFSPTDICLNYGYTAVIDHNFFSGPSTTNRIGVDVRSSSGYVSILGNQFDMEGAAVAYNTANPVFVRDNLYGGPQGVSATLRKYIAPSANEALLDGGFEAGFFDSDENGYEYRPSGTPWDFSGGAGCSEASTAFTSGNPAPPEGAQVLFLQNVGQASQALILEEGTYAVSFYAAQRLNSGAQTQQLQVLLGGVSGGTFQPTASGTYQPFEAVFTVPSQSIRALVLKGLGVTGYDVTVFVDEIRIVKQ
;
A
#
# COMPACT_ATOMS: atom_id res chain seq x y z
N MET A 1 46.36 -4.12 -25.99
CA MET A 1 45.36 -5.00 -25.35
C MET A 1 45.66 -5.00 -23.86
N ASN A 2 44.74 -4.45 -23.08
CA ASN A 2 44.81 -4.32 -21.63
C ASN A 2 44.11 -5.54 -21.03
N CYS A 3 44.83 -6.38 -20.31
CA CYS A 3 44.24 -7.41 -19.47
C CYS A 3 44.53 -7.06 -18.00
N LYS A 4 43.50 -7.07 -17.17
CA LYS A 4 43.47 -6.52 -15.80
C LYS A 4 43.01 -7.53 -14.75
N LYS A 5 42.99 -8.85 -15.02
CA LYS A 5 42.49 -9.82 -14.03
C LYS A 5 43.24 -11.15 -14.05
N ILE A 6 43.65 -11.62 -12.86
CA ILE A 6 44.04 -13.02 -12.59
C ILE A 6 42.93 -13.68 -11.75
N VAL A 7 42.60 -14.93 -12.07
CA VAL A 7 41.69 -15.79 -11.30
C VAL A 7 42.44 -17.07 -10.91
N LEU A 8 42.41 -17.42 -9.62
CA LEU A 8 43.03 -18.64 -9.07
C LEU A 8 41.91 -19.57 -8.56
N LEU A 9 41.95 -20.83 -9.01
CA LEU A 9 41.10 -21.93 -8.52
C LEU A 9 41.87 -22.72 -7.45
N LEU A 10 41.30 -22.86 -6.25
CA LEU A 10 41.86 -23.64 -5.15
C LEU A 10 41.06 -24.95 -4.99
N SER A 11 41.65 -26.09 -5.36
CA SER A 11 41.07 -27.40 -5.06
C SER A 11 41.50 -27.88 -3.68
N PHE A 12 40.54 -28.22 -2.81
CA PHE A 12 40.83 -28.82 -1.51
C PHE A 12 41.18 -30.30 -1.65
N VAL A 13 42.35 -30.72 -1.17
CA VAL A 13 42.62 -32.11 -0.80
C VAL A 13 42.68 -32.17 0.73
N ALA A 14 41.74 -32.89 1.33
CA ALA A 14 41.69 -33.11 2.77
C ALA A 14 42.93 -33.87 3.26
N GLY A 15 43.62 -33.36 4.29
CA GLY A 15 44.56 -34.19 5.06
C GLY A 15 45.83 -33.57 5.63
N ILE A 16 46.05 -32.25 5.61
CA ILE A 16 47.24 -31.66 6.27
C ILE A 16 46.83 -30.69 7.37
N GLY A 17 47.00 -31.11 8.62
CA GLY A 17 46.91 -30.23 9.78
C GLY A 17 48.24 -29.48 9.98
N PHE A 18 48.16 -28.17 10.19
CA PHE A 18 49.29 -27.35 10.64
C PHE A 18 48.93 -26.73 12.00
N CYS A 19 49.78 -26.99 13.00
CA CYS A 19 49.71 -26.38 14.33
C CYS A 19 50.36 -24.99 14.30
N ALA A 20 49.92 -24.14 15.23
CA ALA A 20 50.30 -22.75 15.39
C ALA A 20 51.81 -22.53 15.65
N GLU A 21 52.19 -21.26 15.48
CA GLU A 21 53.48 -20.61 15.76
C GLU A 21 54.47 -20.55 14.56
N ASP A 22 54.90 -19.31 14.28
CA ASP A 22 55.86 -18.83 13.26
C ASP A 22 55.33 -18.43 11.85
N ASP A 23 55.53 -17.14 11.53
CA ASP A 23 55.32 -16.53 10.21
C ASP A 23 56.15 -17.25 9.12
N PHE A 24 55.48 -17.88 8.16
CA PHE A 24 56.14 -18.54 7.03
C PHE A 24 56.33 -17.57 5.85
N LEU A 25 57.57 -17.23 5.53
CA LEU A 25 57.93 -16.35 4.40
C LEU A 25 58.28 -17.17 3.15
N LEU A 26 57.39 -17.23 2.16
CA LEU A 26 57.69 -17.81 0.85
C LEU A 26 57.93 -16.69 -0.18
N ALA A 27 59.17 -16.47 -0.59
CA ALA A 27 59.52 -15.49 -1.63
C ALA A 27 59.79 -16.19 -2.98
N GLY A 28 59.15 -15.74 -4.05
CA GLY A 28 59.43 -16.19 -5.43
C GLY A 28 59.10 -15.13 -6.48
N GLN A 29 59.94 -15.02 -7.53
CA GLN A 29 59.70 -14.17 -8.71
C GLN A 29 59.05 -14.99 -9.84
N LEU A 30 57.89 -14.54 -10.34
CA LEU A 30 57.23 -15.12 -11.52
C LEU A 30 57.57 -14.26 -12.75
N ASN A 31 58.40 -14.78 -13.65
CA ASN A 31 58.59 -14.23 -15.00
C ASN A 31 57.96 -15.19 -16.03
N GLY A 32 56.88 -14.75 -16.68
CA GLY A 32 56.45 -15.27 -17.99
C GLY A 32 55.48 -16.45 -18.03
N ALA A 33 54.28 -16.36 -17.43
CA ALA A 33 53.21 -17.32 -17.69
C ALA A 33 51.94 -16.63 -18.23
N SER A 34 51.43 -17.12 -19.36
CA SER A 34 50.11 -16.83 -19.93
C SER A 34 49.14 -17.98 -19.64
N PHE A 35 47.91 -17.69 -19.26
CA PHE A 35 46.80 -18.64 -19.27
C PHE A 35 45.59 -18.04 -20.00
N ASP A 36 45.14 -18.73 -21.06
CA ASP A 36 43.86 -18.48 -21.73
C ASP A 36 42.76 -19.27 -21.01
N LEU A 37 41.69 -18.61 -20.56
CA LEU A 37 40.46 -19.27 -20.12
C LEU A 37 39.23 -18.51 -20.64
N ALA A 38 38.58 -19.10 -21.64
CA ALA A 38 37.19 -18.85 -22.00
C ALA A 38 36.28 -19.65 -21.06
N TRP A 39 35.11 -19.15 -20.66
CA TRP A 39 34.04 -20.02 -20.10
C TRP A 39 32.62 -19.46 -20.35
N GLU A 40 31.76 -20.33 -20.89
CA GLU A 40 30.32 -20.15 -21.18
C GLU A 40 29.40 -20.73 -20.08
N SER A 41 29.91 -21.02 -18.88
CA SER A 41 29.10 -21.43 -17.72
C SER A 41 29.79 -21.03 -16.41
N THR A 42 29.06 -20.62 -15.38
CA THR A 42 29.62 -20.29 -14.05
C THR A 42 29.98 -21.56 -13.25
N PRO A 43 31.13 -21.63 -12.54
CA PRO A 43 31.46 -22.80 -11.71
C PRO A 43 30.74 -22.76 -10.36
N ASN A 44 30.43 -23.95 -9.81
CA ASN A 44 29.88 -24.13 -8.45
C ASN A 44 30.94 -24.02 -7.33
N GLU A 45 32.21 -23.73 -7.67
CA GLU A 45 33.33 -23.62 -6.73
C GLU A 45 33.71 -22.15 -6.46
N MET A 46 34.23 -21.86 -5.26
CA MET A 46 34.65 -20.51 -4.86
C MET A 46 35.89 -20.05 -5.63
N TYR A 47 35.92 -18.78 -6.06
CA TYR A 47 37.07 -18.19 -6.77
C TYR A 47 37.33 -16.73 -6.35
N LEU A 48 38.59 -16.32 -6.46
CA LEU A 48 39.08 -14.95 -6.16
C LEU A 48 39.54 -14.25 -7.44
N VAL A 49 39.31 -12.93 -7.53
CA VAL A 49 39.67 -12.11 -8.69
C VAL A 49 40.53 -10.93 -8.25
N TYR A 50 41.73 -10.78 -8.81
CA TYR A 50 42.67 -9.67 -8.53
C TYR A 50 42.92 -8.80 -9.77
N ASP A 51 43.05 -7.47 -9.62
CA ASP A 51 43.55 -6.57 -10.68
C ASP A 51 45.09 -6.51 -10.65
N THR A 52 45.72 -6.75 -11.80
CA THR A 52 47.15 -7.07 -11.89
C THR A 52 48.08 -5.87 -12.05
N SER A 53 47.56 -4.64 -12.06
CA SER A 53 48.40 -3.46 -12.29
C SER A 53 49.40 -3.14 -11.17
N ASP A 54 49.28 -3.79 -10.00
CA ASP A 54 50.09 -3.49 -8.82
C ASP A 54 51.19 -4.53 -8.50
N LEU A 55 51.37 -5.57 -9.34
CA LEU A 55 52.29 -6.68 -8.99
C LEU A 55 53.74 -6.53 -9.50
N ASN A 56 54.53 -5.58 -8.95
CA ASN A 56 55.96 -5.41 -9.31
C ASN A 56 56.98 -5.63 -8.17
N SER A 57 56.56 -6.00 -6.96
CA SER A 57 57.44 -6.21 -5.78
C SER A 57 57.22 -7.58 -5.12
N ALA A 58 58.01 -7.93 -4.10
CA ALA A 58 57.87 -9.19 -3.33
C ALA A 58 56.48 -9.30 -2.68
N TRP A 59 55.98 -10.51 -2.39
CA TRP A 59 54.63 -10.76 -1.85
C TRP A 59 54.68 -11.43 -0.47
N GLN A 60 53.64 -11.23 0.34
CA GLN A 60 53.36 -11.95 1.58
C GLN A 60 52.02 -12.68 1.47
N LEU A 61 51.93 -13.87 2.07
CA LEU A 61 50.71 -14.67 2.18
C LEU A 61 50.09 -14.45 3.56
N HIS A 62 48.81 -14.07 3.59
CA HIS A 62 48.03 -13.91 4.83
C HIS A 62 46.97 -15.01 4.90
N ALA A 63 46.95 -15.74 6.01
CA ALA A 63 45.92 -16.75 6.31
C ALA A 63 44.83 -16.13 7.18
N TYR A 64 43.57 -16.36 6.81
CA TYR A 64 42.38 -15.91 7.52
C TYR A 64 41.49 -17.11 7.82
N LYS A 65 40.98 -17.21 9.04
CA LYS A 65 40.10 -18.31 9.47
C LYS A 65 38.70 -17.76 9.68
N PHE A 66 37.67 -18.39 9.12
CA PHE A 66 36.27 -17.99 9.28
C PHE A 66 35.44 -19.13 9.90
N GLY A 67 34.55 -18.78 10.85
CA GLY A 67 33.47 -19.63 11.33
C GLY A 67 33.56 -20.08 12.80
N SER A 68 32.39 -20.37 13.40
CA SER A 68 32.26 -21.05 14.69
C SER A 68 32.83 -22.47 14.64
N ALA A 69 33.01 -23.09 15.82
CA ALA A 69 33.82 -24.29 16.08
C ALA A 69 33.67 -25.49 15.12
N ASP A 70 32.64 -25.55 14.27
CA ASP A 70 32.32 -26.72 13.43
C ASP A 70 32.67 -26.62 11.93
N THR A 71 33.21 -25.51 11.40
CA THR A 71 33.44 -25.38 9.93
C THR A 71 34.87 -25.23 9.43
N ASN A 72 35.87 -24.93 10.28
CA ASN A 72 37.32 -25.01 9.99
C ASN A 72 37.77 -24.64 8.55
N LEU A 73 37.22 -23.58 7.95
CA LEU A 73 37.62 -23.11 6.62
C LEU A 73 38.71 -22.03 6.76
N SER A 74 39.86 -22.27 6.13
CA SER A 74 41.00 -21.34 6.09
C SER A 74 41.14 -20.76 4.68
N PHE A 75 41.19 -19.44 4.58
CA PHE A 75 41.36 -18.70 3.33
C PHE A 75 42.72 -18.01 3.31
N TYR A 76 43.33 -17.89 2.13
CA TYR A 76 44.65 -17.30 1.98
C TYR A 76 44.60 -16.15 0.96
N SER A 77 45.15 -14.99 1.30
CA SER A 77 45.25 -13.81 0.41
C SER A 77 46.71 -13.37 0.26
N PHE A 78 47.05 -12.73 -0.86
CA PHE A 78 48.41 -12.24 -1.13
C PHE A 78 48.44 -10.71 -1.16
N SER A 79 49.48 -10.09 -0.60
CA SER A 79 49.75 -8.64 -0.72
C SER A 79 51.23 -8.36 -1.03
N PRO A 80 51.58 -7.23 -1.69
CA PRO A 80 52.97 -6.85 -1.89
C PRO A 80 53.62 -6.41 -0.56
N TYR A 81 54.87 -6.82 -0.34
CA TYR A 81 55.66 -6.61 0.88
C TYR A 81 55.78 -5.12 1.19
N GLY A 82 55.18 -4.68 2.31
CA GLY A 82 55.19 -3.29 2.77
C GLY A 82 54.08 -2.38 2.21
N ALA A 83 53.16 -2.90 1.40
CA ALA A 83 51.96 -2.16 1.00
C ALA A 83 50.85 -2.26 2.09
N PRO A 84 49.98 -1.24 2.23
CA PRO A 84 48.80 -1.35 3.09
C PRO A 84 47.93 -2.53 2.62
N ARG A 85 47.39 -3.30 3.57
CA ARG A 85 46.49 -4.43 3.27
C ARG A 85 45.35 -3.94 2.36
N PRO A 86 44.94 -4.70 1.33
CA PRO A 86 43.87 -4.28 0.44
C PRO A 86 42.62 -3.97 1.25
N ALA A 87 42.05 -2.79 1.01
CA ALA A 87 40.99 -2.23 1.84
C ALA A 87 39.67 -3.00 1.73
N PHE A 88 39.49 -3.90 0.75
CA PHE A 88 38.26 -4.68 0.62
C PHE A 88 38.54 -6.08 0.08
N LEU A 89 38.16 -7.11 0.86
CA LEU A 89 38.07 -8.49 0.38
C LEU A 89 36.59 -8.81 0.08
N ARG A 90 36.30 -9.31 -1.13
CA ARG A 90 34.94 -9.74 -1.53
C ARG A 90 34.94 -11.21 -1.94
N VAL A 91 34.13 -12.03 -1.30
CA VAL A 91 34.04 -13.48 -1.57
C VAL A 91 32.74 -13.77 -2.31
N TYR A 92 32.82 -14.55 -3.40
CA TYR A 92 31.67 -14.91 -4.23
C TYR A 92 31.54 -16.44 -4.39
N GLN A 93 30.30 -16.93 -4.43
CA GLN A 93 29.97 -18.32 -4.80
C GLN A 93 28.71 -18.34 -5.65
N GLY A 94 28.73 -19.02 -6.80
CA GLY A 94 27.57 -19.11 -7.70
C GLY A 94 27.08 -17.78 -8.29
N GLY A 95 27.85 -16.69 -8.15
CA GLY A 95 27.46 -15.33 -8.56
C GLY A 95 26.91 -14.44 -7.43
N GLU A 96 26.66 -14.99 -6.24
CA GLU A 96 26.27 -14.23 -5.04
C GLU A 96 27.49 -13.78 -4.22
N LEU A 97 27.40 -12.57 -3.66
CA LEU A 97 28.40 -11.99 -2.76
C LEU A 97 28.17 -12.52 -1.34
N LEU A 98 29.09 -13.33 -0.84
CA LEU A 98 28.96 -13.98 0.47
C LEU A 98 29.50 -13.12 1.62
N ALA A 99 30.54 -12.30 1.39
CA ALA A 99 31.12 -11.45 2.43
C ALA A 99 31.90 -10.24 1.87
N VAL A 100 31.95 -9.13 2.63
CA VAL A 100 32.83 -7.96 2.40
C VAL A 100 33.46 -7.54 3.73
N GLU A 101 34.79 -7.41 3.79
CA GLU A 101 35.51 -6.88 4.96
C GLU A 101 36.38 -5.66 4.60
N ASN A 102 36.45 -4.65 5.48
CA ASN A 102 37.22 -3.41 5.31
C ASN A 102 38.43 -3.34 6.25
N CYS A 103 39.66 -3.48 5.73
CA CYS A 103 40.87 -3.59 6.55
C CYS A 103 41.74 -2.31 6.51
N THR A 104 41.31 -1.22 7.15
CA THR A 104 42.19 -0.06 7.39
C THR A 104 42.60 0.04 8.87
N ARG A 105 43.85 -0.33 9.19
CA ARG A 105 44.48 -0.10 10.50
C ARG A 105 45.27 1.22 10.44
N ALA A 106 44.90 2.21 11.26
CA ALA A 106 45.75 3.36 11.51
C ALA A 106 46.88 2.96 12.48
N VAL A 107 48.13 3.24 12.12
CA VAL A 107 49.30 2.92 12.92
C VAL A 107 49.47 4.02 13.96
N SER A 108 49.19 3.76 15.24
CA SER A 108 49.74 4.55 16.36
C SER A 108 50.88 3.75 16.98
N SER A 109 52.04 4.39 17.09
CA SER A 109 53.35 3.80 17.30
C SER A 109 53.77 3.62 18.76
N ASP A 110 52.85 3.48 19.71
CA ASP A 110 53.21 3.37 21.13
C ASP A 110 52.88 1.99 21.68
N ASN A 111 53.88 1.40 22.33
CA ASN A 111 53.95 0.04 22.87
C ASN A 111 52.62 -0.41 23.52
N ILE A 112 51.99 -1.44 22.94
CA ILE A 112 50.93 -2.21 23.59
C ILE A 112 51.61 -3.41 24.24
N GLU A 113 51.49 -3.51 25.56
CA GLU A 113 51.92 -4.67 26.36
C GLU A 113 51.22 -5.95 25.87
N ASP A 114 51.90 -7.09 25.99
CA ASP A 114 51.35 -8.41 25.69
C ASP A 114 49.99 -8.60 26.42
N GLY A 115 48.92 -8.83 25.66
CA GLY A 115 47.67 -9.38 26.21
C GLY A 115 46.37 -8.59 26.02
N HIS A 116 46.35 -7.42 25.35
CA HIS A 116 45.09 -6.69 25.11
C HIS A 116 44.97 -6.14 23.68
N HIS A 117 44.01 -6.65 22.92
CA HIS A 117 43.71 -6.20 21.55
C HIS A 117 42.40 -5.39 21.51
N SER A 118 42.50 -4.06 21.50
CA SER A 118 41.34 -3.17 21.34
C SER A 118 41.16 -2.72 19.88
N ASN A 119 39.94 -2.81 19.35
CA ASN A 119 39.58 -2.31 18.02
C ASN A 119 38.60 -1.12 18.18
N ARG A 120 39.02 0.09 17.76
CA ARG A 120 38.18 1.30 17.79
C ARG A 120 37.62 1.60 16.40
N TYR A 121 36.28 1.72 16.34
CA TYR A 121 35.40 2.24 15.29
C TYR A 121 34.63 1.24 14.39
N THR A 122 33.30 1.42 14.41
CA THR A 122 32.21 0.96 13.50
C THR A 122 31.37 -0.25 13.90
N SER A 123 30.20 -0.37 13.25
CA SER A 123 28.89 -0.73 13.77
C SER A 123 28.43 -2.18 13.52
N ASN A 124 29.24 -3.19 13.84
CA ASN A 124 28.83 -4.59 14.10
C ASN A 124 30.02 -5.39 14.72
N PRO A 125 29.79 -6.60 15.25
CA PRO A 125 29.99 -6.98 16.65
C PRO A 125 31.40 -6.74 17.23
N TYR A 126 31.44 -6.27 18.47
CA TYR A 126 32.64 -6.26 19.33
C TYR A 126 32.97 -7.71 19.71
N THR A 127 34.24 -8.11 19.66
CA THR A 127 34.71 -9.35 20.27
C THR A 127 36.03 -9.08 20.97
N GLU A 128 36.07 -9.25 22.29
CA GLU A 128 37.30 -9.24 23.07
C GLU A 128 37.54 -10.67 23.56
N TYR A 129 38.74 -11.19 23.26
CA TYR A 129 39.16 -12.54 23.61
C TYR A 129 40.40 -12.41 24.50
N ASN A 130 40.37 -13.06 25.67
CA ASN A 130 41.53 -13.16 26.55
C ASN A 130 42.04 -14.60 26.57
N ASP A 131 43.18 -14.79 25.91
CA ASP A 131 43.89 -16.05 25.72
C ASP A 131 44.25 -16.76 27.04
N SER A 132 44.31 -16.03 28.16
CA SER A 132 44.73 -16.55 29.46
C SER A 132 43.59 -17.04 30.36
N THR A 133 42.36 -16.54 30.16
CA THR A 133 41.19 -16.86 31.00
C THR A 133 40.07 -17.60 30.26
N GLY A 134 40.08 -17.57 28.92
CA GLY A 134 39.12 -18.30 28.08
C GLY A 134 37.72 -17.68 28.02
N TRP A 135 37.57 -16.39 28.35
CA TRP A 135 36.27 -15.69 28.32
C TRP A 135 36.07 -15.00 26.97
N GLU A 136 34.82 -15.00 26.49
CA GLU A 136 34.41 -14.31 25.27
C GLU A 136 33.33 -13.26 25.58
N VAL A 137 33.56 -12.02 25.16
CA VAL A 137 32.52 -10.98 25.11
C VAL A 137 32.12 -10.80 23.65
N TYR A 138 30.85 -11.00 23.32
CA TYR A 138 30.34 -10.83 21.95
C TYR A 138 29.15 -9.89 21.90
N VAL A 139 29.12 -8.94 20.96
CA VAL A 139 28.04 -7.94 20.84
C VAL A 139 27.26 -8.13 19.55
N ALA A 140 26.14 -8.86 19.55
CA ALA A 140 25.28 -9.02 18.37
C ALA A 140 24.02 -8.17 18.43
N ALA A 141 23.67 -7.51 17.33
CA ALA A 141 22.36 -6.85 17.16
C ALA A 141 22.00 -5.80 18.25
N GLY A 142 22.99 -5.19 18.90
CA GLY A 142 22.78 -4.24 20.00
C GLY A 142 22.72 -4.87 21.40
N ASP A 143 22.82 -6.20 21.48
CA ASP A 143 22.90 -6.96 22.74
C ASP A 143 24.37 -7.30 23.04
N MET A 144 24.79 -7.16 24.30
CA MET A 144 26.08 -7.71 24.78
C MET A 144 25.86 -9.08 25.43
N TRP A 145 26.66 -10.05 25.00
CA TRP A 145 26.69 -11.43 25.49
C TRP A 145 28.02 -11.70 26.19
N PHE A 146 27.96 -12.39 27.33
CA PHE A 146 29.12 -12.87 28.07
C PHE A 146 29.07 -14.40 28.09
N ASP A 147 30.08 -15.04 27.52
CA ASP A 147 30.32 -16.47 27.72
C ASP A 147 31.46 -16.62 28.73
N LEU A 148 31.17 -17.30 29.85
CA LEU A 148 32.11 -17.54 30.95
C LEU A 148 32.32 -19.05 31.12
N PRO A 149 33.07 -19.71 30.22
CA PRO A 149 33.36 -21.11 30.37
C PRO A 149 34.44 -21.26 31.45
N SER A 150 34.07 -21.86 32.59
CA SER A 150 35.00 -22.50 33.54
C SER A 150 36.05 -21.63 34.27
N ALA A 151 35.78 -20.34 34.51
CA ALA A 151 36.61 -19.55 35.41
C ALA A 151 36.39 -19.91 36.88
N GLY A 152 37.46 -19.88 37.69
CA GLY A 152 37.37 -19.89 39.15
C GLY A 152 36.57 -18.68 39.66
N ALA A 153 36.31 -18.64 40.97
CA ALA A 153 35.44 -17.66 41.64
C ALA A 153 35.99 -16.22 41.67
N ASP A 154 36.33 -15.67 40.50
CA ASP A 154 36.84 -14.32 40.33
C ASP A 154 35.76 -13.44 39.71
N ASP A 155 35.55 -12.27 40.32
CA ASP A 155 34.57 -11.25 39.94
C ASP A 155 34.75 -10.81 38.48
N VAL A 156 33.66 -10.84 37.70
CA VAL A 156 33.66 -10.20 36.37
C VAL A 156 33.30 -8.73 36.57
N THR A 157 34.30 -7.86 36.45
CA THR A 157 34.12 -6.40 36.45
C THR A 157 34.12 -5.89 35.02
N VAL A 158 32.99 -5.33 34.57
CA VAL A 158 32.94 -4.60 33.29
C VAL A 158 33.12 -3.11 33.58
N VAL A 159 34.26 -2.55 33.15
CA VAL A 159 34.51 -1.10 33.15
C VAL A 159 34.32 -0.58 31.73
N THR A 160 33.21 0.08 31.44
CA THR A 160 33.04 0.74 30.15
C THR A 160 33.79 2.09 30.17
N GLN A 161 35.01 2.16 29.62
CA GLN A 161 35.62 3.45 29.26
C GLN A 161 34.95 3.98 27.98
N GLY A 162 33.80 4.64 28.15
CA GLY A 162 33.17 5.40 27.08
C GLY A 162 34.10 6.53 26.62
N GLY A 163 34.43 6.57 25.34
CA GLY A 163 35.18 7.66 24.74
C GLY A 163 34.53 9.02 25.00
N ILE A 164 35.30 9.91 25.64
CA ILE A 164 35.10 11.36 25.74
C ILE A 164 33.72 11.79 26.28
N LEU A 165 33.51 11.59 27.60
CA LEU A 165 32.55 12.32 28.43
C LEU A 165 33.06 13.74 28.82
N THR A 166 33.85 14.41 27.98
CA THR A 166 34.45 15.72 28.33
C THR A 166 33.49 16.91 28.15
N ASN A 167 32.22 16.69 27.84
CA ASN A 167 31.20 17.75 27.74
C ASN A 167 30.07 17.64 28.79
N MET A 168 30.33 17.01 29.94
CA MET A 168 29.36 16.90 31.04
C MET A 168 29.15 18.18 31.87
N VAL A 169 29.73 19.32 31.48
CA VAL A 169 29.60 20.58 32.21
C VAL A 169 28.15 21.13 32.22
N THR A 170 27.22 20.56 31.44
CA THR A 170 25.85 21.10 31.32
C THR A 170 24.69 20.08 31.37
N GLY A 171 24.95 18.79 31.63
CA GLY A 171 23.90 17.74 31.69
C GLY A 171 23.05 17.78 32.98
N LYS A 172 21.72 17.91 32.86
CA LYS A 172 20.78 18.10 33.99
C LYS A 172 20.21 16.81 34.60
N ARG A 173 20.34 15.66 33.92
CA ARG A 173 19.82 14.34 34.32
C ARG A 173 20.59 13.25 33.58
N LEU A 174 20.80 12.10 34.23
CA LEU A 174 21.46 10.92 33.72
C LEU A 174 20.62 9.71 34.13
N ASP A 175 20.03 9.01 33.18
CA ASP A 175 19.17 7.84 33.43
C ASP A 175 19.87 6.59 32.90
N PHE A 176 20.01 5.55 33.71
CA PHE A 176 20.50 4.24 33.29
C PHE A 176 19.42 3.17 33.47
N THR A 177 19.31 2.26 32.51
CA THR A 177 18.39 1.12 32.58
C THR A 177 19.14 -0.13 32.14
N ALA A 178 19.23 -1.12 33.01
CA ALA A 178 19.76 -2.43 32.71
C ALA A 178 18.59 -3.44 32.70
N VAL A 179 18.54 -4.27 31.65
CA VAL A 179 17.66 -5.44 31.61
C VAL A 179 18.49 -6.62 32.08
N LEU A 180 17.96 -7.42 32.99
CA LEU A 180 18.63 -8.62 33.50
C LEU A 180 17.74 -9.82 33.16
N ARG A 181 18.26 -10.80 32.39
CA ARG A 181 17.52 -12.03 32.06
C ARG A 181 18.38 -13.27 32.29
N PRO A 182 17.87 -14.33 32.93
CA PRO A 182 18.48 -15.65 32.90
C PRO A 182 18.28 -16.31 31.51
N PRO A 183 19.17 -17.23 31.10
CA PRO A 183 19.09 -17.91 29.80
C PRO A 183 17.88 -18.83 29.62
N ASN A 184 17.24 -19.26 30.72
CA ASN A 184 16.08 -20.15 30.73
C ASN A 184 14.99 -19.49 31.58
N ASP A 185 13.70 -19.75 31.29
CA ASP A 185 12.54 -19.28 32.09
C ASP A 185 12.52 -19.81 33.55
N ALA A 186 13.56 -20.55 33.95
CA ALA A 186 13.77 -20.98 35.33
C ALA A 186 14.43 -19.85 36.14
N GLN A 187 13.87 -19.56 37.32
CA GLN A 187 14.44 -18.58 38.24
C GLN A 187 15.90 -18.95 38.57
N PRO A 188 16.86 -18.01 38.47
CA PRO A 188 18.22 -18.28 38.87
C PRO A 188 18.24 -18.46 40.38
N VAL A 189 18.44 -19.70 40.84
CA VAL A 189 18.61 -20.00 42.25
C VAL A 189 20.10 -19.82 42.59
N GLY A 190 20.43 -18.80 43.38
CA GLY A 190 21.73 -18.66 44.05
C GLY A 190 22.66 -17.55 43.55
N ALA A 191 22.26 -16.71 42.58
CA ALA A 191 23.15 -15.71 41.97
C ALA A 191 23.15 -14.36 42.73
N PHE A 192 24.34 -13.82 42.98
CA PHE A 192 24.56 -12.48 43.54
C PHE A 192 24.73 -11.45 42.41
N TRP A 193 24.06 -10.30 42.53
CA TRP A 193 24.04 -9.29 41.47
C TRP A 193 24.28 -7.90 42.06
N GLY A 194 25.31 -7.19 41.60
CA GLY A 194 25.62 -5.82 41.98
C GLY A 194 25.66 -4.88 40.77
N LEU A 195 24.83 -3.84 40.77
CA LEU A 195 24.92 -2.73 39.79
C LEU A 195 25.30 -1.45 40.53
N GLY A 196 26.42 -0.83 40.17
CA GLY A 196 26.91 0.39 40.82
C GLY A 196 27.37 1.47 39.83
N LEU A 197 27.29 2.74 40.26
CA LEU A 197 28.02 3.83 39.63
C LEU A 197 29.16 4.28 40.53
N SER A 198 30.34 4.49 39.94
CA SER A 198 31.54 4.92 40.66
C SER A 198 32.25 6.09 39.98
N TYR A 199 33.18 6.73 40.69
CA TYR A 199 33.97 7.88 40.23
C TYR A 199 35.46 7.61 40.48
N GLY A 200 36.30 7.54 39.45
CA GLY A 200 37.74 7.35 39.68
C GLY A 200 38.55 7.01 38.43
N THR A 201 39.87 6.88 38.62
CA THR A 201 40.82 6.30 37.65
C THR A 201 41.00 4.81 37.95
N ASP A 202 41.38 4.02 36.92
CA ASP A 202 41.45 2.54 36.93
C ASP A 202 42.23 1.91 38.12
N GLU A 203 43.03 2.67 38.87
CA GLU A 203 43.86 2.20 39.99
C GLU A 203 43.28 2.40 41.40
N GLN A 204 42.14 3.08 41.58
CA GLN A 204 41.51 3.22 42.90
C GLN A 204 40.04 2.83 42.82
N TRP A 205 39.72 1.66 43.38
CA TRP A 205 38.35 1.21 43.65
C TRP A 205 37.61 2.24 44.50
N PRO A 206 36.68 3.04 43.95
CA PRO A 206 35.96 4.02 44.75
C PRO A 206 34.65 3.38 45.22
N ALA A 207 34.30 3.66 46.47
CA ALA A 207 32.96 3.47 47.02
C ALA A 207 31.92 3.89 45.97
N SER A 208 31.10 2.94 45.50
CA SER A 208 30.05 3.23 44.52
C SER A 208 29.08 4.25 45.12
N LEU A 209 28.85 5.36 44.43
CA LEU A 209 27.98 6.45 44.91
C LEU A 209 26.54 5.96 45.11
N ILE A 210 26.05 5.12 44.21
CA ILE A 210 24.88 4.29 44.44
C ILE A 210 25.20 2.88 43.97
N SER A 211 24.75 1.87 44.69
CA SER A 211 24.64 0.53 44.15
C SER A 211 23.38 -0.17 44.64
N VAL A 212 22.95 -1.17 43.91
CA VAL A 212 21.96 -2.13 44.36
C VAL A 212 22.57 -3.52 44.30
N GLU A 213 22.43 -4.26 45.40
CA GLU A 213 22.71 -5.68 45.47
C GLU A 213 21.39 -6.42 45.60
N LEU A 214 21.17 -7.41 44.74
CA LEU A 214 20.01 -8.30 44.80
C LEU A 214 20.42 -9.63 45.42
N GLU A 215 19.75 -10.02 46.50
CA GLU A 215 19.95 -11.30 47.20
C GLU A 215 18.96 -12.37 46.77
N ASP A 216 19.38 -13.63 46.92
CA ASP A 216 18.59 -14.85 46.65
C ASP A 216 17.26 -14.93 47.41
N ASN A 217 17.17 -14.26 48.56
CA ASN A 217 15.94 -14.26 49.36
C ASN A 217 14.89 -13.28 48.80
N GLY A 218 15.23 -12.39 47.86
CA GLY A 218 14.34 -11.32 47.37
C GLY A 218 14.57 -9.97 48.04
N ALA A 219 15.57 -9.85 48.92
CA ALA A 219 16.02 -8.59 49.47
C ALA A 219 16.93 -7.87 48.46
N ALA A 220 16.62 -6.61 48.21
CA ALA A 220 17.51 -5.68 47.53
C ALA A 220 18.17 -4.79 48.59
N ARG A 221 19.49 -4.83 48.67
CA ARG A 221 20.31 -3.91 49.47
C ARG A 221 20.72 -2.74 48.59
N PHE A 222 20.44 -1.53 49.03
CA PHE A 222 20.79 -0.31 48.32
C PHE A 222 21.90 0.36 49.09
N TYR A 223 23.00 0.66 48.41
CA TYR A 223 24.13 1.36 48.99
C TYR A 223 24.18 2.77 48.46
N TRP A 224 24.60 3.69 49.32
CA TRP A 224 24.87 5.08 49.00
C TRP A 224 26.26 5.42 49.51
N ASP A 225 27.14 5.87 48.62
CA ASP A 225 28.54 6.19 48.95
C ASP A 225 29.27 5.00 49.62
N GLY A 226 29.00 3.78 49.14
CA GLY A 226 29.54 2.53 49.71
C GLY A 226 28.94 2.08 51.05
N GLU A 227 28.04 2.84 51.68
CA GLU A 227 27.35 2.44 52.90
C GLU A 227 25.94 1.89 52.60
N LEU A 228 25.52 0.84 53.34
CA LEU A 228 24.18 0.28 53.20
C LEU A 228 23.12 1.31 53.64
N ALA A 229 22.37 1.83 52.67
CA ALA A 229 21.38 2.88 52.88
C ALA A 229 19.97 2.33 53.11
N ALA A 230 19.61 1.22 52.46
CA ALA A 230 18.32 0.56 52.65
C ALA A 230 18.39 -0.93 52.34
N THR A 231 17.45 -1.69 52.89
CA THR A 231 17.17 -3.06 52.46
C THR A 231 15.67 -3.18 52.24
N ASN A 232 15.23 -3.40 51.01
CA ASN A 232 13.81 -3.57 50.68
C ASN A 232 13.54 -4.93 50.08
N TRP A 233 12.35 -5.45 50.36
CA TRP A 233 11.88 -6.69 49.76
C TRP A 233 11.22 -6.38 48.42
N ILE A 234 11.67 -7.03 47.34
CA ILE A 234 11.03 -6.93 46.03
C ILE A 234 10.00 -8.07 45.94
N PRO A 235 8.68 -7.77 45.89
CA PRO A 235 7.62 -8.77 46.08
C PRO A 235 7.61 -9.91 45.05
N ASP A 236 8.23 -9.72 43.88
CA ASP A 236 8.33 -10.71 42.83
C ASP A 236 9.81 -10.86 42.45
N ARG A 237 10.33 -12.09 42.57
CA ARG A 237 11.75 -12.45 42.33
C ARG A 237 12.23 -12.26 40.88
N ASP A 238 11.49 -11.49 40.08
CA ASP A 238 11.63 -11.32 38.65
C ASP A 238 12.02 -9.88 38.33
N ALA A 239 13.22 -9.48 38.77
CA ALA A 239 13.78 -8.14 38.58
C ALA A 239 14.30 -7.95 37.15
N ARG A 240 13.41 -8.08 36.15
CA ARG A 240 13.77 -8.03 34.72
C ARG A 240 14.28 -6.66 34.30
N TYR A 241 13.77 -5.59 34.91
CA TYR A 241 14.14 -4.21 34.60
C TYR A 241 14.62 -3.48 35.84
N VAL A 242 15.91 -3.16 35.92
CA VAL A 242 16.46 -2.30 36.98
C VAL A 242 16.91 -0.99 36.34
N SER A 243 16.34 0.12 36.78
CA SER A 243 16.77 1.46 36.39
C SER A 243 17.41 2.19 37.56
N ILE A 244 18.55 2.81 37.31
CA ILE A 244 19.21 3.72 38.24
C ILE A 244 19.19 5.11 37.62
N THR A 245 18.49 6.04 38.25
CA THR A 245 18.32 7.42 37.80
C THR A 245 19.13 8.37 38.66
N PHE A 246 19.83 9.32 38.03
CA PHE A 246 20.52 10.42 38.67
C PHE A 246 20.07 11.76 38.12
N ASN A 247 19.67 12.67 39.01
CA ASN A 247 19.28 14.01 38.65
C ASN A 247 20.18 15.02 39.38
N THR A 248 21.02 15.70 38.60
CA THR A 248 21.99 16.68 39.11
C THR A 248 21.31 17.97 39.57
N VAL A 249 20.12 18.28 39.06
CA VAL A 249 19.33 19.46 39.44
C VAL A 249 18.59 19.24 40.76
N SER A 250 17.91 18.11 40.93
CA SER A 250 17.19 17.78 42.17
C SER A 250 18.07 17.10 43.21
N LYS A 251 19.35 16.85 42.89
CA LYS A 251 20.30 16.09 43.71
C LYS A 251 19.71 14.75 44.17
N ARG A 252 18.92 14.12 43.29
CA ARG A 252 18.18 12.90 43.59
C ARG A 252 18.78 11.74 42.82
N ALA A 253 19.02 10.64 43.52
CA ALA A 253 19.29 9.36 42.91
C ALA A 253 18.12 8.41 43.23
N ALA A 254 17.76 7.52 42.32
CA ALA A 254 16.68 6.56 42.53
C ALA A 254 17.00 5.22 41.87
N VAL A 255 16.54 4.14 42.49
CA VAL A 255 16.54 2.79 41.92
C VAL A 255 15.09 2.34 41.76
N THR A 256 14.77 1.94 40.54
CA THR A 256 13.44 1.50 40.12
C THR A 256 13.56 0.08 39.60
N VAL A 257 12.71 -0.83 40.08
CA VAL A 257 12.62 -2.21 39.58
C VAL A 257 11.24 -2.41 38.97
N ASN A 258 11.18 -2.83 37.71
CA ASN A 258 9.95 -3.00 36.92
C ASN A 258 9.03 -1.76 36.97
N GLY A 259 9.61 -0.56 36.92
CA GLY A 259 8.86 0.70 36.96
C GLY A 259 8.45 1.17 38.37
N VAL A 260 8.66 0.37 39.42
CA VAL A 260 8.38 0.73 40.81
C VAL A 260 9.66 1.23 41.49
N GLU A 261 9.61 2.41 42.11
CA GLU A 261 10.74 2.95 42.85
C GLU A 261 10.89 2.27 44.21
N TYR A 262 12.04 1.64 44.45
CA TYR A 262 12.35 0.97 45.71
C TYR A 262 13.32 1.76 46.57
N PHE A 263 14.16 2.60 45.97
CA PHE A 263 15.10 3.44 46.71
C PHE A 263 15.19 4.82 46.09
N PHE A 264 15.31 5.83 46.94
CA PHE A 264 15.76 7.15 46.51
C PHE A 264 16.61 7.80 47.59
N ALA A 265 17.62 8.55 47.16
CA ALA A 265 18.43 9.42 48.00
C ALA A 265 18.29 10.86 47.51
N THR A 266 18.31 11.82 48.43
CA THR A 266 18.33 13.26 48.12
C THR A 266 19.59 13.90 48.68
N ASN A 267 19.95 15.10 48.19
CA ASN A 267 21.18 15.83 48.55
C ASN A 267 22.49 15.20 48.10
N ALA A 268 22.46 14.43 47.02
CA ALA A 268 23.67 13.90 46.43
C ALA A 268 24.67 15.01 46.05
N VAL A 269 25.91 14.88 46.54
CA VAL A 269 27.05 15.75 46.24
C VAL A 269 27.90 15.01 45.22
N TYR A 270 28.16 15.66 44.08
CA TYR A 270 28.90 15.06 42.97
C TYR A 270 30.08 15.94 42.60
N ASP A 271 31.22 15.32 42.28
CA ASP A 271 32.32 16.02 41.63
C ASP A 271 32.04 16.06 40.11
N THR A 272 31.60 17.22 39.62
CA THR A 272 31.33 17.43 38.19
C THR A 272 32.59 17.38 37.31
N ALA A 273 33.79 17.35 37.91
CA ALA A 273 35.05 17.27 37.20
C ALA A 273 35.56 15.83 37.01
N ALA A 274 35.01 14.85 37.74
CA ALA A 274 35.40 13.45 37.64
C ALA A 274 34.53 12.69 36.60
N PRO A 275 35.12 11.84 35.75
CA PRO A 275 34.35 10.98 34.85
C PRO A 275 33.51 9.98 35.65
N VAL A 276 32.22 9.91 35.33
CA VAL A 276 31.32 8.88 35.88
C VAL A 276 31.65 7.56 35.19
N GLN A 277 31.89 6.52 35.99
CA GLN A 277 32.06 5.15 35.52
C GLN A 277 30.87 4.29 35.94
N MET A 278 30.38 3.44 35.04
CA MET A 278 29.44 2.38 35.40
C MET A 278 30.24 1.12 35.72
N VAL A 279 29.92 0.49 36.84
CA VAL A 279 30.59 -0.72 37.32
C VAL A 279 29.53 -1.79 37.54
N MET A 280 29.58 -2.86 36.74
CA MET A 280 28.71 -4.02 36.85
C MET A 280 29.48 -5.20 37.43
N HIS A 281 28.94 -5.80 38.49
CA HIS A 281 29.51 -6.96 39.17
C HIS A 281 28.50 -8.10 39.17
N ALA A 282 28.89 -9.25 38.64
CA ALA A 282 28.15 -10.48 38.78
C ALA A 282 29.07 -11.56 39.36
N ALA A 283 28.66 -12.18 40.47
CA ALA A 283 29.38 -13.30 41.06
C ALA A 283 28.61 -14.60 40.80
N LYS A 284 29.29 -15.57 40.19
CA LYS A 284 28.73 -16.86 39.83
C LYS A 284 28.66 -17.81 41.05
N PRO A 285 27.56 -18.56 41.24
CA PRO A 285 27.54 -19.74 42.11
C PRO A 285 28.15 -20.93 41.36
N ALA A 286 28.93 -21.76 42.05
CA ALA A 286 29.57 -22.92 41.44
C ALA A 286 28.54 -23.87 40.80
N GLY A 287 28.57 -24.04 39.47
CA GLY A 287 27.85 -25.14 38.81
C GLY A 287 27.32 -24.89 37.39
N ASP A 288 26.73 -23.72 37.10
CA ASP A 288 25.99 -23.51 35.84
C ASP A 288 26.48 -22.31 35.02
N PRO A 289 26.27 -22.29 33.68
CA PRO A 289 26.52 -21.12 32.85
C PRO A 289 25.53 -20.00 33.20
N ALA A 290 26.05 -18.85 33.62
CA ALA A 290 25.25 -17.63 33.77
C ALA A 290 25.41 -16.81 32.50
N LEU A 291 24.37 -16.81 31.66
CA LEU A 291 24.31 -15.97 30.48
C LEU A 291 23.66 -14.65 30.86
N PHE A 292 24.31 -13.52 30.56
CA PHE A 292 23.76 -12.18 30.80
C PHE A 292 23.49 -11.48 29.48
N ARG A 293 22.40 -10.71 29.44
CA ARG A 293 21.99 -9.88 28.30
C ARG A 293 21.80 -8.45 28.77
N VAL A 294 22.59 -7.50 28.25
CA VAL A 294 22.33 -6.06 28.43
C VAL A 294 21.67 -5.53 27.16
N ASP A 295 20.37 -5.21 27.25
CA ASP A 295 19.54 -4.83 26.09
C ASP A 295 19.80 -3.39 25.55
N ARG A 296 20.39 -2.45 26.33
CA ARG A 296 20.72 -1.07 25.88
C ARG A 296 21.46 -0.20 26.92
N TYR A 297 22.24 0.79 26.46
CA TYR A 297 22.69 1.95 27.25
C TYR A 297 22.07 3.25 26.71
N LEU A 298 21.45 4.07 27.57
CA LEU A 298 20.97 5.42 27.25
C LEU A 298 21.68 6.42 28.17
N THR A 299 22.23 7.52 27.64
CA THR A 299 22.68 8.66 28.45
C THR A 299 22.03 9.93 27.90
N SER A 300 21.17 10.59 28.67
CA SER A 300 20.40 11.78 28.27
C SER A 300 21.20 13.10 28.33
N ALA A 301 22.49 13.07 27.93
CA ALA A 301 23.41 14.18 28.17
C ALA A 301 23.29 15.40 27.21
N LEU A 302 22.40 15.39 26.21
CA LEU A 302 22.24 16.51 25.27
C LEU A 302 20.76 16.87 25.05
N SER A 303 20.17 17.64 25.97
CA SER A 303 18.91 18.35 25.71
C SER A 303 19.10 19.86 25.78
N THR A 304 19.73 20.42 24.74
CA THR A 304 19.50 21.83 24.41
C THR A 304 18.14 21.96 23.74
N SER A 305 17.35 22.91 24.21
CA SER A 305 15.92 23.13 23.94
C SER A 305 15.49 23.39 22.48
N GLN A 306 16.38 23.20 21.49
CA GLN A 306 16.08 23.33 20.05
C GLN A 306 16.44 22.09 19.20
N GLN A 307 16.99 21.02 19.79
CA GLN A 307 17.12 19.70 19.14
C GLN A 307 16.11 18.71 19.72
N ARG A 308 14.83 19.11 19.73
CA ARG A 308 13.73 18.23 20.10
C ARG A 308 13.55 17.11 19.05
N ILE A 309 14.00 15.93 19.44
CA ILE A 309 13.37 14.63 19.12
C ILE A 309 13.63 14.16 17.66
N VAL A 310 14.81 13.58 17.43
CA VAL A 310 14.85 12.29 16.71
C VAL A 310 14.50 11.27 17.78
N ALA A 311 13.24 10.86 17.84
CA ALA A 311 12.77 10.04 18.94
C ALA A 311 13.47 8.67 18.95
N GLU A 312 14.00 8.35 20.13
CA GLU A 312 13.94 7.02 20.72
C GLU A 312 12.62 6.35 20.33
N THR A 313 12.64 5.37 19.42
CA THR A 313 11.46 4.53 19.23
C THR A 313 11.42 3.59 20.43
N SER A 314 10.57 3.89 21.42
CA SER A 314 10.27 2.97 22.51
C SER A 314 9.60 1.74 21.91
N VAL A 315 10.25 0.58 22.00
CA VAL A 315 9.72 -0.70 21.51
C VAL A 315 8.95 -1.37 22.63
N PHE A 316 7.66 -1.52 22.47
CA PHE A 316 6.74 -2.21 23.36
C PHE A 316 6.51 -3.62 22.83
N ASN A 317 6.57 -4.61 23.72
CA ASN A 317 6.37 -6.01 23.37
C ASN A 317 5.34 -6.62 24.32
N PRO A 318 4.21 -7.14 23.81
CA PRO A 318 3.12 -7.64 24.64
C PRO A 318 3.53 -8.85 25.50
N LEU A 319 4.58 -9.60 25.14
CA LEU A 319 5.11 -10.69 25.98
C LEU A 319 5.63 -10.19 27.34
N TYR A 320 6.14 -8.96 27.40
CA TYR A 320 6.60 -8.37 28.67
C TYR A 320 5.46 -8.04 29.62
N PHE A 321 4.22 -8.04 29.11
CA PHE A 321 2.99 -7.80 29.85
C PHE A 321 2.14 -9.06 30.02
N GLY A 322 2.72 -10.24 29.72
CA GLY A 322 2.07 -11.53 29.94
C GLY A 322 1.19 -12.03 28.80
N ALA A 323 1.34 -11.51 27.57
CA ALA A 323 0.64 -12.06 26.41
C ALA A 323 1.09 -13.50 26.16
N ASP A 324 0.15 -14.37 25.79
CA ASP A 324 0.41 -15.78 25.51
C ASP A 324 0.64 -15.99 23.99
N PRO A 325 1.88 -16.30 23.56
CA PRO A 325 2.20 -16.54 22.16
C PRO A 325 1.77 -17.93 21.66
N THR A 326 1.14 -18.76 22.49
CA THR A 326 0.66 -20.09 22.10
C THR A 326 -0.79 -20.09 21.61
N GLY A 327 -1.53 -19.00 21.87
CA GLY A 327 -2.93 -18.84 21.47
C GLY A 327 -3.91 -19.59 22.36
N THR A 328 -3.47 -20.08 23.53
CA THR A 328 -4.30 -20.86 24.46
C THR A 328 -5.03 -19.97 25.47
N MET A 329 -4.39 -18.88 25.89
CA MET A 329 -4.91 -17.89 26.81
C MET A 329 -5.16 -16.56 26.12
N ASP A 330 -6.13 -15.82 26.63
CA ASP A 330 -6.46 -14.50 26.14
C ASP A 330 -5.31 -13.51 26.38
N SER A 331 -4.80 -12.94 25.30
CA SER A 331 -3.72 -11.97 25.30
C SER A 331 -4.22 -10.53 25.38
N ALA A 332 -5.52 -10.28 25.16
CA ALA A 332 -6.05 -8.91 25.16
C ALA A 332 -5.74 -8.12 26.46
N PRO A 333 -5.84 -8.70 27.68
CA PRO A 333 -5.45 -8.00 28.91
C PRO A 333 -3.96 -7.58 28.96
N ALA A 334 -3.07 -8.34 28.33
CA ALA A 334 -1.65 -7.98 28.26
C ALA A 334 -1.40 -6.82 27.29
N PHE A 335 -2.13 -6.78 26.18
CA PHE A 335 -2.12 -5.62 25.28
C PHE A 335 -2.68 -4.38 25.97
N GLU A 336 -3.76 -4.49 26.74
CA GLU A 336 -4.32 -3.37 27.52
C GLU A 336 -3.28 -2.81 28.50
N GLN A 337 -2.64 -3.65 29.31
CA GLN A 337 -1.58 -3.23 30.24
C GLN A 337 -0.39 -2.58 29.52
N MET A 338 0.04 -3.13 28.38
CA MET A 338 1.09 -2.54 27.56
C MET A 338 0.69 -1.13 27.07
N LEU A 339 -0.55 -0.97 26.62
CA LEU A 339 -1.08 0.29 26.10
C LEU A 339 -1.27 1.33 27.21
N GLU A 340 -1.58 0.93 28.44
CA GLU A 340 -1.56 1.81 29.62
C GLU A 340 -0.17 2.40 29.86
N VAL A 341 0.88 1.56 29.75
CA VAL A 341 2.28 2.01 29.89
C VAL A 341 2.72 2.86 28.69
N LEU A 342 2.30 2.51 27.48
CA LEU A 342 2.56 3.32 26.29
C LEU A 342 1.93 4.72 26.44
N GLY A 343 0.69 4.78 26.95
CA GLY A 343 -0.01 6.01 27.28
C GLY A 343 -0.08 7.00 26.13
N SER A 344 0.44 8.21 26.35
CA SER A 344 0.51 9.27 25.33
C SER A 344 1.87 9.38 24.64
N SER A 345 2.71 8.34 24.74
CA SER A 345 4.02 8.31 24.07
C SER A 345 3.85 8.37 22.55
N ARG A 346 4.80 9.04 21.90
CA ARG A 346 4.80 9.29 20.45
C ARG A 346 6.15 8.84 19.91
N HIS A 347 6.18 8.38 18.66
CA HIS A 347 7.32 7.67 18.08
C HIS A 347 7.62 6.38 18.85
N SER A 348 6.70 5.42 18.74
CA SER A 348 6.82 4.14 19.44
C SER A 348 6.55 3.01 18.48
N GLU A 349 7.20 1.88 18.74
CA GLU A 349 6.97 0.64 18.01
C GLU A 349 6.29 -0.33 18.97
N ILE A 350 5.21 -0.97 18.53
CA ILE A 350 4.68 -2.19 19.15
C ILE A 350 5.20 -3.33 18.30
N PHE A 351 6.17 -4.07 18.82
CA PHE A 351 6.66 -5.29 18.19
C PHE A 351 5.96 -6.49 18.80
N ILE A 352 5.14 -7.17 18.00
CA ILE A 352 4.43 -8.40 18.37
C ILE A 352 5.28 -9.58 17.86
N PRO A 353 5.93 -10.35 18.74
CA PRO A 353 6.81 -11.43 18.30
C PRO A 353 6.08 -12.53 17.51
N ALA A 354 6.87 -13.46 16.96
CA ALA A 354 6.32 -14.68 16.37
C ALA A 354 5.49 -15.45 17.41
N GLY A 355 4.34 -15.94 16.99
CA GLY A 355 3.39 -16.60 17.88
C GLY A 355 1.95 -16.40 17.44
N THR A 356 1.07 -17.09 18.16
CA THR A 356 -0.37 -17.01 18.00
C THR A 356 -0.96 -16.39 19.26
N TYR A 357 -1.76 -15.36 19.14
CA TYR A 357 -2.28 -14.59 20.27
C TYR A 357 -3.80 -14.54 20.20
N LEU A 358 -4.48 -15.16 21.17
CA LEU A 358 -5.93 -15.12 21.26
C LEU A 358 -6.41 -13.76 21.77
N LEU A 359 -7.42 -13.18 21.15
CA LEU A 359 -8.02 -11.89 21.51
C LEU A 359 -9.53 -12.04 21.72
N ASN A 360 -9.99 -12.06 22.98
CA ASN A 360 -11.43 -12.03 23.28
C ASN A 360 -12.01 -10.60 23.41
N SER A 361 -11.18 -9.58 23.23
CA SER A 361 -11.58 -8.18 23.00
C SER A 361 -10.66 -7.52 21.96
N PRO A 362 -11.12 -6.45 21.28
CA PRO A 362 -10.26 -5.69 20.37
C PRO A 362 -9.08 -5.04 21.11
N VAL A 363 -7.96 -4.90 20.42
CA VAL A 363 -6.83 -4.10 20.90
C VAL A 363 -7.01 -2.66 20.42
N ASP A 364 -7.53 -1.81 21.32
CA ASP A 364 -7.78 -0.39 21.08
C ASP A 364 -6.53 0.46 21.38
N ILE A 365 -5.79 0.82 20.33
CA ILE A 365 -4.59 1.67 20.42
C ILE A 365 -4.98 3.15 20.40
N PRO A 366 -4.75 3.92 21.49
CA PRO A 366 -5.18 5.30 21.56
C PRO A 366 -4.23 6.28 20.83
N GLY A 367 -4.80 7.13 19.99
CA GLY A 367 -4.11 8.25 19.34
C GLY A 367 -4.65 9.60 19.83
N ILE A 368 -4.06 10.19 20.88
CA ILE A 368 -4.61 11.41 21.50
C ILE A 368 -3.75 12.66 21.23
N GLY A 369 -4.35 13.72 20.68
CA GLY A 369 -3.76 15.06 20.62
C GLY A 369 -3.02 15.42 19.33
N ASN A 370 -2.58 16.68 19.25
CA ASN A 370 -2.12 17.34 18.02
C ASN A 370 -0.64 17.77 18.12
N THR A 371 0.26 16.81 18.30
CA THR A 371 1.71 17.08 18.25
C THR A 371 2.24 16.77 16.86
N SER A 372 3.08 17.63 16.28
CA SER A 372 3.66 17.48 14.93
C SER A 372 4.62 16.29 14.76
N GLN A 373 4.61 15.34 15.68
CA GLN A 373 5.60 14.27 15.90
C GLN A 373 4.91 12.96 16.35
N TYR A 374 3.74 12.63 15.80
CA TYR A 374 3.09 11.34 16.06
C TYR A 374 3.54 10.34 15.00
N GLY A 375 4.51 9.49 15.35
CA GLY A 375 4.83 8.28 14.59
C GLY A 375 4.52 7.05 15.43
N MET A 376 3.93 6.03 14.83
CA MET A 376 3.71 4.75 15.49
C MET A 376 3.90 3.62 14.47
N GLN A 377 4.56 2.56 14.90
CA GLN A 377 4.67 1.33 14.14
C GLN A 377 4.10 0.17 14.95
N ILE A 378 3.29 -0.67 14.31
CA ILE A 378 2.86 -1.95 14.84
C ILE A 378 3.40 -2.99 13.87
N ARG A 379 4.27 -3.86 14.37
CA ARG A 379 4.99 -4.82 13.52
C ARG A 379 4.92 -6.21 14.13
N GLY A 380 4.52 -7.19 13.31
CA GLY A 380 4.68 -8.60 13.63
C GLY A 380 6.02 -9.18 13.13
N GLY A 381 6.20 -10.48 13.30
CA GLY A 381 7.34 -11.24 12.77
C GLY A 381 7.19 -11.64 11.30
N GLY A 382 6.01 -11.44 10.70
CA GLY A 382 5.68 -11.88 9.34
C GLY A 382 4.23 -12.33 9.21
N GLU A 383 3.72 -12.31 7.98
CA GLU A 383 2.48 -13.01 7.61
C GLU A 383 2.57 -14.48 8.04
N GLU A 384 1.52 -15.00 8.68
CA GLU A 384 1.45 -16.36 9.27
C GLU A 384 2.47 -16.66 10.38
N VAL A 385 3.45 -15.78 10.63
CA VAL A 385 4.44 -15.89 11.71
C VAL A 385 3.90 -15.27 13.00
N THR A 386 3.26 -14.10 12.90
CA THR A 386 2.52 -13.47 14.00
C THR A 386 1.04 -13.50 13.66
N GLN A 387 0.25 -14.25 14.44
CA GLN A 387 -1.18 -14.42 14.20
C GLN A 387 -1.98 -13.90 15.39
N LEU A 388 -2.92 -13.00 15.15
CA LEU A 388 -3.89 -12.54 16.14
C LEU A 388 -5.21 -13.28 15.89
N LEU A 389 -5.57 -14.22 16.77
CA LEU A 389 -6.82 -14.97 16.70
C LEU A 389 -7.94 -14.13 17.33
N VAL A 390 -8.79 -13.54 16.50
CA VAL A 390 -9.86 -12.65 16.94
C VAL A 390 -11.10 -13.47 17.27
N ASN A 391 -11.39 -13.62 18.56
CA ASN A 391 -12.52 -14.40 19.09
C ASN A 391 -13.51 -13.50 19.84
N ASN A 392 -13.85 -12.37 19.24
CA ASN A 392 -14.87 -11.44 19.73
C ASN A 392 -15.70 -10.90 18.54
N THR A 393 -16.86 -10.29 18.80
CA THR A 393 -17.73 -9.81 17.72
C THR A 393 -17.32 -8.43 17.18
N SER A 394 -16.50 -7.69 17.92
CA SER A 394 -16.22 -6.28 17.67
C SER A 394 -15.07 -6.09 16.68
N GLY A 395 -13.92 -6.74 16.87
CA GLY A 395 -12.79 -6.60 15.95
C GLY A 395 -11.43 -7.00 16.50
N GLY A 396 -10.42 -6.91 15.64
CA GLY A 396 -9.02 -7.21 15.95
C GLY A 396 -8.26 -6.01 16.48
N LEU A 397 -7.62 -5.26 15.59
CA LEU A 397 -6.85 -4.06 15.92
C LEU A 397 -7.66 -2.80 15.60
N ARG A 398 -7.72 -1.85 16.53
CA ARG A 398 -8.31 -0.54 16.28
C ARG A 398 -7.36 0.58 16.68
N PHE A 399 -7.13 1.51 15.77
CA PHE A 399 -6.48 2.78 16.08
C PHE A 399 -7.55 3.83 16.33
N ALA A 400 -7.71 4.25 17.60
CA ALA A 400 -8.73 5.20 18.02
C ALA A 400 -8.14 6.61 18.15
N GLY A 401 -8.28 7.42 17.10
CA GLY A 401 -7.76 8.78 17.08
C GLY A 401 -8.73 9.79 17.68
N THR A 402 -8.29 10.56 18.67
CA THR A 402 -9.05 11.68 19.25
C THR A 402 -8.25 12.97 19.17
N SER A 403 -8.82 14.01 18.55
CA SER A 403 -8.18 15.33 18.38
C SER A 403 -6.78 15.23 17.76
N ILE A 404 -6.62 14.41 16.71
CA ILE A 404 -5.35 14.15 16.02
C ILE A 404 -5.37 14.71 14.59
N SER A 405 -4.34 15.45 14.22
CA SER A 405 -4.20 16.10 12.90
C SER A 405 -2.87 15.75 12.24
N TRP A 406 -1.88 15.35 13.03
CA TRP A 406 -0.55 14.95 12.58
C TRP A 406 -0.32 13.53 13.05
N MET A 407 -0.12 12.60 12.12
CA MET A 407 0.05 11.17 12.39
C MET A 407 0.77 10.47 11.25
N GLN A 408 1.68 9.57 11.60
CA GLN A 408 2.21 8.53 10.73
C GLN A 408 2.02 7.19 11.45
N LEU A 409 1.09 6.36 10.97
CA LEU A 409 0.90 5.01 11.48
C LEU A 409 1.37 3.99 10.44
N THR A 410 2.20 3.04 10.84
CA THR A 410 2.53 1.88 10.02
C THR A 410 2.10 0.61 10.74
N VAL A 411 1.33 -0.25 10.08
CA VAL A 411 0.95 -1.57 10.59
C VAL A 411 1.41 -2.61 9.58
N ARG A 412 2.18 -3.61 10.03
CA ARG A 412 2.81 -4.56 9.10
C ARG A 412 3.14 -5.93 9.67
N ASP A 413 3.31 -6.88 8.75
CA ASP A 413 3.92 -8.20 8.98
C ASP A 413 3.16 -9.07 9.98
N LEU A 414 1.83 -9.17 9.87
CA LEU A 414 1.03 -10.02 10.75
C LEU A 414 -0.25 -10.53 10.07
N SER A 415 -0.82 -11.60 10.64
CA SER A 415 -2.12 -12.13 10.26
C SER A 415 -3.18 -11.81 11.31
N LEU A 416 -4.38 -11.45 10.86
CA LEU A 416 -5.61 -11.35 11.65
C LEU A 416 -6.53 -12.49 11.24
N VAL A 417 -6.87 -13.35 12.20
CA VAL A 417 -7.58 -14.61 11.95
C VAL A 417 -8.94 -14.57 12.65
N ALA A 418 -10.02 -14.66 11.88
CA ALA A 418 -11.37 -14.72 12.45
C ALA A 418 -11.62 -16.10 13.06
N MET A 419 -12.02 -16.12 14.33
CA MET A 419 -12.34 -17.36 15.06
C MET A 419 -13.85 -17.62 15.20
N GLN A 420 -14.67 -16.69 14.70
CA GLN A 420 -16.13 -16.81 14.66
C GLN A 420 -16.70 -16.04 13.45
N PRO A 421 -17.94 -16.30 13.03
CA PRO A 421 -18.58 -15.54 11.96
C PRO A 421 -18.91 -14.10 12.38
N GLY A 422 -18.81 -13.17 11.43
CA GLY A 422 -19.46 -11.86 11.54
C GLY A 422 -18.77 -10.85 12.45
N ILE A 423 -17.46 -10.98 12.67
CA ILE A 423 -16.64 -9.99 13.40
C ILE A 423 -16.63 -8.69 12.58
N GLU A 424 -16.88 -7.51 13.19
CA GLU A 424 -17.07 -6.30 12.38
C GLU A 424 -15.85 -5.94 11.52
N TYR A 425 -14.64 -5.89 12.10
CA TYR A 425 -13.43 -5.54 11.37
C TYR A 425 -12.18 -6.33 11.81
N ALA A 426 -11.24 -6.56 10.90
CA ALA A 426 -9.92 -7.06 11.28
C ALA A 426 -9.01 -5.91 11.75
N PHE A 427 -8.94 -4.84 10.95
CA PHE A 427 -8.28 -3.58 11.30
C PHE A 427 -9.21 -2.40 11.10
N PHE A 428 -9.24 -1.47 12.05
CA PHE A 428 -9.99 -0.23 11.93
C PHE A 428 -9.14 0.99 12.32
N MET A 429 -9.01 1.95 11.40
CA MET A 429 -8.55 3.30 11.69
C MET A 429 -9.75 4.22 11.86
N ASP A 430 -10.05 4.53 13.13
CA ASP A 430 -11.16 5.38 13.55
C ASP A 430 -10.66 6.81 13.77
N LEU A 431 -10.70 7.64 12.73
CA LEU A 431 -10.31 9.04 12.79
C LEU A 431 -11.51 9.95 12.51
N PRO A 432 -11.85 10.88 13.42
CA PRO A 432 -12.95 11.80 13.21
C PRO A 432 -12.64 12.78 12.05
N PRO A 433 -13.67 13.29 11.34
CA PRO A 433 -13.51 14.19 10.20
C PRO A 433 -13.09 15.62 10.57
N SER A 434 -12.72 15.89 11.83
CA SER A 434 -12.34 17.22 12.35
C SER A 434 -10.82 17.41 12.40
N GLY A 435 -10.34 18.67 12.32
CA GLY A 435 -8.92 19.00 12.40
C GLY A 435 -8.21 19.08 11.04
N VAL A 436 -6.87 19.23 11.06
CA VAL A 436 -6.06 19.34 9.83
C VAL A 436 -5.81 17.93 9.30
N THR A 437 -6.70 17.46 8.43
CA THR A 437 -6.67 16.08 7.91
C THR A 437 -5.50 15.80 6.98
N GLN A 438 -4.83 16.81 6.43
CA GLN A 438 -3.75 16.65 5.45
C GLN A 438 -2.45 16.02 5.99
N ASN A 439 -2.28 15.90 7.31
CA ASN A 439 -1.06 15.34 7.90
C ASN A 439 -1.27 13.99 8.57
N ARG A 440 -2.34 13.27 8.21
CA ARG A 440 -2.65 11.93 8.70
C ARG A 440 -2.21 10.92 7.66
N ASN A 441 -1.20 10.11 7.94
CA ASN A 441 -0.71 9.10 7.02
C ASN A 441 -0.81 7.71 7.64
N LEU A 442 -1.20 6.73 6.81
CA LEU A 442 -1.28 5.32 7.16
C LEU A 442 -0.48 4.50 6.15
N ASN A 443 0.30 3.55 6.62
CA ASN A 443 0.86 2.46 5.83
C ASN A 443 0.39 1.13 6.40
N LEU A 444 -0.37 0.36 5.63
CA LEU A 444 -0.65 -1.05 5.89
C LEU A 444 0.17 -1.87 4.90
N ILE A 445 1.01 -2.77 5.40
CA ILE A 445 1.97 -3.49 4.56
C ILE A 445 2.04 -4.96 5.00
N ASN A 446 1.94 -5.90 4.05
CA ASN A 446 2.16 -7.32 4.32
C ASN A 446 1.24 -7.85 5.44
N MET A 447 -0.07 -7.69 5.22
CA MET A 447 -1.11 -8.09 6.16
C MET A 447 -1.94 -9.21 5.56
N ASN A 448 -2.26 -10.23 6.35
CA ASN A 448 -3.18 -11.29 5.95
C ASN A 448 -4.41 -11.31 6.86
N VAL A 449 -5.58 -11.19 6.27
CA VAL A 449 -6.87 -11.22 6.94
C VAL A 449 -7.63 -12.43 6.42
N ARG A 450 -7.94 -13.38 7.30
CA ARG A 450 -8.54 -14.66 6.87
C ARG A 450 -9.38 -15.31 7.96
N SER A 451 -10.11 -16.35 7.58
CA SER A 451 -10.67 -17.32 8.51
C SER A 451 -9.58 -18.23 9.11
N SER A 452 -9.93 -19.02 10.13
CA SER A 452 -8.99 -19.95 10.76
C SER A 452 -8.63 -21.11 9.84
N GLN A 453 -9.62 -21.59 9.07
CA GLN A 453 -9.49 -22.59 8.01
C GLN A 453 -10.44 -22.22 6.85
N PRO A 454 -10.08 -22.52 5.59
CA PRO A 454 -10.99 -22.35 4.46
C PRO A 454 -12.30 -23.12 4.69
N GLY A 455 -13.45 -22.46 4.50
CA GLY A 455 -14.77 -23.07 4.65
C GLY A 455 -15.24 -23.30 6.09
N ASP A 456 -14.54 -22.78 7.11
CA ASP A 456 -14.99 -22.88 8.51
C ASP A 456 -16.19 -21.97 8.83
N GLY A 457 -16.56 -21.07 7.91
CA GLY A 457 -17.65 -20.12 8.07
C GLY A 457 -17.34 -18.93 8.96
N ASN A 458 -16.09 -18.78 9.42
CA ASN A 458 -15.63 -17.63 10.19
C ASN A 458 -15.16 -16.53 9.25
N TYR A 459 -15.46 -15.27 9.59
CA TYR A 459 -15.10 -14.15 8.73
C TYR A 459 -15.16 -12.83 9.47
N PHE A 460 -14.39 -11.88 8.96
CA PHE A 460 -14.61 -10.46 9.23
C PHE A 460 -15.62 -9.92 8.21
N LYS A 461 -16.59 -9.12 8.66
CA LYS A 461 -17.51 -8.39 7.77
C LYS A 461 -16.73 -7.41 6.90
N THR A 462 -15.79 -6.70 7.50
CA THR A 462 -14.85 -5.81 6.79
C THR A 462 -13.41 -6.22 7.10
N GLY A 463 -12.56 -6.39 6.09
CA GLY A 463 -11.15 -6.69 6.32
C GLY A 463 -10.43 -5.52 6.99
N CYS A 464 -10.28 -4.41 6.26
CA CYS A 464 -9.71 -3.17 6.79
C CYS A 464 -10.66 -2.00 6.55
N LEU A 465 -10.99 -1.27 7.61
CA LEU A 465 -11.80 -0.05 7.58
C LEU A 465 -10.91 1.15 7.89
N VAL A 466 -10.88 2.15 7.02
CA VAL A 466 -10.00 3.32 7.16
C VAL A 466 -10.73 4.60 6.85
N TRP A 467 -10.76 5.50 7.82
CA TRP A 467 -11.40 6.81 7.69
C TRP A 467 -10.39 7.96 7.69
N ASN A 468 -10.64 8.96 6.86
CA ASN A 468 -10.02 10.29 6.92
C ASN A 468 -8.48 10.29 6.91
N SER A 469 -7.87 9.46 6.05
CA SER A 469 -6.41 9.36 5.91
C SER A 469 -5.90 10.01 4.61
N TRP A 470 -4.71 10.60 4.67
CA TRP A 470 -4.05 11.35 3.60
C TRP A 470 -2.87 10.56 3.04
N TYR A 471 -2.93 10.21 1.76
CA TYR A 471 -2.03 9.29 1.07
C TYR A 471 -1.87 7.94 1.80
N PRO A 472 -2.95 7.26 2.21
CA PRO A 472 -2.80 5.97 2.85
C PRO A 472 -2.26 4.95 1.85
N LYS A 473 -1.21 4.22 2.24
CA LYS A 473 -0.62 3.14 1.45
C LYS A 473 -1.12 1.79 1.96
N PHE A 474 -1.53 0.94 1.04
CA PHE A 474 -1.91 -0.45 1.26
C PHE A 474 -1.08 -1.29 0.28
N GLU A 475 -0.19 -2.12 0.81
CA GLU A 475 0.67 -2.95 -0.04
C GLU A 475 0.75 -4.39 0.45
N ASN A 476 0.54 -5.35 -0.45
CA ASN A 476 0.50 -6.76 -0.09
C ASN A 476 -0.49 -7.02 1.05
N ILE A 477 -1.71 -6.51 0.89
CA ILE A 477 -2.84 -6.81 1.77
C ILE A 477 -3.63 -7.95 1.15
N LYS A 478 -3.86 -9.00 1.94
CA LYS A 478 -4.64 -10.16 1.52
C LYS A 478 -5.85 -10.30 2.41
N VAL A 479 -7.03 -10.38 1.81
CA VAL A 479 -8.28 -10.65 2.52
C VAL A 479 -8.92 -11.88 1.87
N PHE A 480 -9.05 -12.95 2.64
CA PHE A 480 -9.66 -14.21 2.22
C PHE A 480 -10.93 -14.48 3.03
N ALA A 481 -12.02 -14.75 2.33
CA ALA A 481 -13.30 -15.16 2.90
C ALA A 481 -13.95 -16.26 2.03
N ASP A 482 -14.99 -16.90 2.54
CA ASP A 482 -15.62 -18.06 1.91
C ASP A 482 -16.77 -17.71 0.94
N GLY A 483 -16.88 -16.45 0.51
CA GLY A 483 -17.92 -16.04 -0.43
C GLY A 483 -17.72 -16.62 -1.84
N SER A 484 -18.81 -16.81 -2.59
CA SER A 484 -18.72 -17.33 -3.96
C SER A 484 -19.65 -16.60 -4.92
N ALA A 485 -19.09 -16.23 -6.08
CA ALA A 485 -19.81 -15.68 -7.21
C ALA A 485 -20.80 -16.67 -7.82
N SER A 486 -20.50 -17.97 -7.75
CA SER A 486 -21.32 -19.03 -8.37
C SER A 486 -22.70 -19.19 -7.72
N ASN A 487 -22.76 -19.09 -6.39
CA ASN A 487 -24.00 -19.20 -5.61
C ASN A 487 -24.53 -17.82 -5.19
N GLY A 488 -23.72 -16.78 -5.34
CA GLY A 488 -24.12 -15.42 -5.07
C GLY A 488 -24.22 -15.04 -3.61
N ASN A 489 -23.46 -15.71 -2.75
CA ASN A 489 -23.51 -15.53 -1.32
C ASN A 489 -22.14 -15.07 -0.79
N TRP A 490 -22.14 -13.95 -0.08
CA TRP A 490 -20.95 -13.40 0.58
C TRP A 490 -21.32 -12.99 1.99
N SER A 491 -20.72 -13.66 2.97
CA SER A 491 -20.88 -13.30 4.38
C SER A 491 -19.94 -12.14 4.77
N ALA A 492 -18.72 -12.13 4.23
CA ALA A 492 -17.82 -10.99 4.29
C ALA A 492 -18.24 -9.93 3.27
N GLN A 493 -18.44 -8.70 3.71
CA GLN A 493 -19.03 -7.63 2.91
C GLN A 493 -17.96 -6.85 2.15
N VAL A 494 -16.90 -6.40 2.82
CA VAL A 494 -15.88 -5.53 2.21
C VAL A 494 -14.47 -6.00 2.54
N GLY A 495 -13.60 -6.06 1.54
CA GLY A 495 -12.17 -6.34 1.76
C GLY A 495 -11.45 -5.14 2.38
N LEU A 496 -11.44 -4.02 1.64
CA LEU A 496 -10.86 -2.75 2.07
C LEU A 496 -11.86 -1.62 1.88
N ASP A 497 -12.22 -0.97 2.98
CA ASP A 497 -13.19 0.13 3.01
C ASP A 497 -12.49 1.45 3.34
N LEU A 498 -12.54 2.39 2.40
CA LEU A 498 -11.85 3.67 2.46
C LEU A 498 -12.87 4.79 2.40
N GLU A 499 -13.11 5.45 3.53
CA GLU A 499 -14.03 6.60 3.59
C GLU A 499 -13.27 7.89 3.82
N ASP A 500 -13.57 8.90 2.99
CA ASP A 500 -12.98 10.25 3.04
C ASP A 500 -11.44 10.26 3.03
N CYS A 501 -10.85 9.22 2.45
CA CYS A 501 -9.42 9.12 2.25
C CYS A 501 -9.00 9.96 1.04
N TYR A 502 -7.84 10.59 1.11
CA TYR A 502 -7.31 11.40 0.02
C TYR A 502 -6.13 10.69 -0.63
N ASN A 503 -6.19 10.42 -1.93
CA ASN A 503 -5.13 9.75 -2.69
C ASN A 503 -4.69 8.38 -2.11
N PRO A 504 -5.62 7.43 -1.89
CA PRO A 504 -5.23 6.11 -1.44
C PRO A 504 -4.37 5.40 -2.49
N MET A 505 -3.32 4.72 -2.00
CA MET A 505 -2.35 3.99 -2.81
C MET A 505 -2.42 2.50 -2.52
N ILE A 506 -3.11 1.75 -3.37
CA ILE A 506 -3.30 0.31 -3.22
C ILE A 506 -2.43 -0.42 -4.25
N GLY A 507 -1.60 -1.36 -3.81
CA GLY A 507 -0.70 -2.12 -4.66
C GLY A 507 -0.51 -3.56 -4.22
N ASP A 508 -0.46 -4.48 -5.18
CA ASP A 508 -0.01 -5.85 -4.94
C ASP A 508 -0.91 -6.61 -3.94
N CYS A 509 -2.22 -6.33 -3.93
CA CYS A 509 -3.19 -6.86 -2.97
C CYS A 509 -4.02 -8.03 -3.53
N ILE A 510 -4.68 -8.79 -2.64
CA ILE A 510 -5.61 -9.87 -2.99
C ILE A 510 -6.88 -9.72 -2.16
N PHE A 511 -8.04 -9.69 -2.83
CA PHE A 511 -9.35 -9.73 -2.19
C PHE A 511 -10.12 -10.91 -2.76
N SER A 512 -10.33 -11.95 -1.97
CA SER A 512 -10.95 -13.20 -2.41
C SER A 512 -12.15 -13.58 -1.56
N GLY A 513 -13.28 -13.88 -2.21
CA GLY A 513 -14.51 -14.33 -1.57
C GLY A 513 -15.20 -13.29 -0.68
N VAL A 514 -14.98 -12.01 -0.93
CA VAL A 514 -15.68 -10.87 -0.29
C VAL A 514 -16.73 -10.29 -1.24
N ALA A 515 -17.81 -9.69 -0.72
CA ALA A 515 -18.84 -9.13 -1.59
C ALA A 515 -18.27 -7.98 -2.44
N THR A 516 -17.59 -7.03 -1.82
CA THR A 516 -16.86 -5.94 -2.49
C THR A 516 -15.39 -5.98 -2.12
N GLY A 517 -14.48 -6.03 -3.10
CA GLY A 517 -13.04 -6.03 -2.84
C GLY A 517 -12.57 -4.73 -2.19
N ILE A 518 -12.76 -3.62 -2.89
CA ILE A 518 -12.44 -2.27 -2.40
C ILE A 518 -13.66 -1.36 -2.51
N VAL A 519 -13.97 -0.64 -1.44
CA VAL A 519 -14.87 0.52 -1.44
C VAL A 519 -14.01 1.77 -1.26
N TYR A 520 -14.19 2.75 -2.14
CA TYR A 520 -13.65 4.09 -1.99
C TYR A 520 -14.79 5.10 -2.01
N ALA A 521 -15.16 5.57 -0.83
CA ALA A 521 -16.32 6.43 -0.63
C ALA A 521 -15.94 7.78 -0.02
N ALA A 522 -16.82 8.76 -0.22
CA ALA A 522 -16.66 10.11 0.30
C ALA A 522 -17.96 10.68 0.88
N PRO A 523 -18.43 10.15 2.00
CA PRO A 523 -19.67 10.60 2.61
C PRO A 523 -19.61 12.04 3.13
N TYR A 524 -18.44 12.57 3.49
CA TYR A 524 -18.33 13.88 4.16
C TYR A 524 -17.37 14.86 3.50
N LYS A 525 -16.36 14.39 2.76
CA LYS A 525 -15.31 15.25 2.20
C LYS A 525 -14.95 14.82 0.79
N PHE A 526 -14.86 15.78 -0.14
CA PHE A 526 -14.40 15.52 -1.50
C PHE A 526 -12.96 14.97 -1.50
N PRO A 527 -12.74 13.72 -1.88
CA PRO A 527 -11.43 13.16 -2.08
C PRO A 527 -10.95 13.56 -3.48
N GLU A 528 -9.64 13.56 -3.71
CA GLU A 528 -9.07 13.93 -4.99
C GLU A 528 -8.58 12.68 -5.75
N ASP A 529 -7.39 12.21 -5.45
CA ASP A 529 -6.81 11.17 -6.30
C ASP A 529 -7.03 9.76 -5.77
N GLY A 530 -6.50 8.77 -6.49
CA GLY A 530 -6.24 7.45 -5.95
C GLY A 530 -5.66 6.49 -6.99
N LYS A 531 -5.11 5.37 -6.53
CA LYS A 531 -4.61 4.33 -7.42
C LYS A 531 -4.78 2.93 -6.87
N VAL A 532 -5.12 2.00 -7.75
CA VAL A 532 -5.08 0.56 -7.53
C VAL A 532 -4.18 -0.04 -8.61
N LYS A 533 -3.19 -0.84 -8.21
CA LYS A 533 -2.30 -1.52 -9.15
C LYS A 533 -2.01 -2.97 -8.74
N ASN A 534 -1.76 -3.85 -9.70
CA ASN A 534 -1.30 -5.21 -9.45
C ASN A 534 -2.17 -5.98 -8.44
N THR A 535 -3.48 -5.74 -8.44
CA THR A 535 -4.39 -6.30 -7.43
C THR A 535 -5.27 -7.37 -8.05
N LEU A 536 -5.42 -8.49 -7.34
CA LEU A 536 -6.34 -9.56 -7.68
C LEU A 536 -7.65 -9.41 -6.89
N PHE A 537 -8.76 -9.38 -7.62
CA PHE A 537 -10.11 -9.50 -7.08
C PHE A 537 -10.66 -10.84 -7.53
N ASP A 538 -10.95 -11.73 -6.58
CA ASP A 538 -11.33 -13.11 -6.88
C ASP A 538 -12.61 -13.52 -6.17
N GLU A 539 -13.51 -14.21 -6.89
CA GLU A 539 -14.83 -14.61 -6.36
C GLU A 539 -15.62 -13.43 -5.72
N CYS A 540 -15.41 -12.19 -6.18
CA CYS A 540 -16.10 -11.01 -5.65
C CYS A 540 -17.47 -10.80 -6.31
N SER A 541 -18.41 -10.13 -5.64
CA SER A 541 -19.59 -9.60 -6.34
C SER A 541 -19.19 -8.36 -7.14
N THR A 542 -18.49 -7.44 -6.46
CA THR A 542 -17.93 -6.22 -7.03
C THR A 542 -16.43 -6.19 -6.74
N GLY A 543 -15.59 -5.95 -7.75
CA GLY A 543 -14.15 -5.78 -7.52
C GLY A 543 -13.85 -4.46 -6.80
N LEU A 544 -14.07 -3.35 -7.51
CA LEU A 544 -13.83 -1.99 -7.03
C LEU A 544 -15.11 -1.14 -7.14
N LEU A 545 -15.52 -0.55 -6.03
CA LEU A 545 -16.58 0.45 -5.97
C LEU A 545 -15.97 1.81 -5.63
N ILE A 546 -16.14 2.77 -6.54
CA ILE A 546 -15.83 4.18 -6.32
C ILE A 546 -17.17 4.92 -6.13
N ASP A 547 -17.43 5.44 -4.94
CA ASP A 547 -18.68 6.11 -4.59
C ASP A 547 -18.44 7.48 -3.96
N ILE A 548 -18.16 8.47 -4.81
CA ILE A 548 -17.77 9.83 -4.41
C ILE A 548 -18.89 10.85 -4.71
N GLY A 549 -20.00 10.42 -5.32
CA GLY A 549 -21.22 11.19 -5.48
C GLY A 549 -21.15 12.33 -6.52
N ASP A 550 -22.28 13.03 -6.70
CA ASP A 550 -22.45 14.15 -7.64
C ASP A 550 -21.97 15.48 -6.99
N PRO A 551 -20.85 16.09 -7.45
CA PRO A 551 -20.26 17.24 -6.78
C PRO A 551 -20.89 18.59 -7.16
N GLY A 552 -21.91 18.65 -8.03
CA GLY A 552 -22.46 19.93 -8.49
C GLY A 552 -21.40 20.86 -9.14
N ASP A 553 -21.55 22.18 -8.99
CA ASP A 553 -20.79 23.23 -9.71
C ASP A 553 -19.30 23.37 -9.33
N GLY A 554 -18.75 22.47 -8.51
CA GLY A 554 -17.41 22.57 -7.94
C GLY A 554 -16.46 21.43 -8.29
N TRP A 555 -16.66 20.73 -9.41
CA TRP A 555 -15.89 19.52 -9.75
C TRP A 555 -14.38 19.78 -9.85
N ALA A 556 -13.67 19.62 -8.72
CA ALA A 556 -12.22 19.68 -8.62
C ALA A 556 -11.57 18.62 -9.53
N GLU A 557 -10.25 18.45 -9.52
CA GLU A 557 -9.50 17.61 -10.46
C GLU A 557 -9.16 16.21 -9.89
N PRO A 558 -10.10 15.37 -9.40
CA PRO A 558 -9.75 14.05 -8.87
C PRO A 558 -9.38 13.09 -10.00
N ALA A 559 -8.19 12.48 -9.91
CA ALA A 559 -7.72 11.45 -10.85
C ALA A 559 -7.60 10.08 -10.18
N PHE A 560 -8.28 9.08 -10.73
CA PHE A 560 -8.22 7.71 -10.23
C PHE A 560 -7.66 6.75 -11.28
N HIS A 561 -6.65 5.98 -10.87
CA HIS A 561 -5.91 5.06 -11.73
C HIS A 561 -6.13 3.60 -11.32
N VAL A 562 -6.45 2.72 -12.26
CA VAL A 562 -6.55 1.28 -12.05
C VAL A 562 -5.76 0.59 -13.13
N ASN A 563 -4.66 -0.07 -12.77
CA ASN A 563 -3.78 -0.68 -13.76
C ASN A 563 -3.24 -2.05 -13.36
N ASN A 564 -3.11 -2.96 -14.32
CA ASN A 564 -2.53 -4.29 -14.08
C ASN A 564 -3.28 -5.08 -13.01
N CYS A 565 -4.61 -4.92 -12.90
CA CYS A 565 -5.44 -5.65 -11.97
C CYS A 565 -6.19 -6.79 -12.67
N ASP A 566 -6.45 -7.86 -11.93
CA ASP A 566 -7.25 -9.00 -12.37
C ASP A 566 -8.59 -9.00 -11.63
N PHE A 567 -9.69 -8.92 -12.38
CA PHE A 567 -11.05 -8.87 -11.85
C PHE A 567 -11.81 -10.15 -12.21
N ASN A 568 -11.95 -11.07 -11.25
CA ASN A 568 -12.84 -12.21 -11.33
C ASN A 568 -14.06 -11.93 -10.44
N PHE A 569 -15.17 -11.56 -11.06
CA PHE A 569 -16.30 -10.96 -10.35
C PHE A 569 -17.65 -11.47 -10.88
N ARG A 570 -18.71 -11.34 -10.07
CA ARG A 570 -20.07 -11.72 -10.48
C ARG A 570 -20.84 -10.58 -11.15
N ASP A 571 -20.91 -9.42 -10.48
CA ASP A 571 -21.81 -8.32 -10.85
C ASP A 571 -21.08 -7.12 -11.45
N TYR A 572 -20.02 -6.62 -10.79
CA TYR A 572 -19.23 -5.49 -11.31
C TYR A 572 -17.72 -5.70 -11.18
N GLY A 573 -16.96 -5.42 -12.24
CA GLY A 573 -15.50 -5.34 -12.12
C GLY A 573 -15.13 -4.05 -11.39
N ILE A 574 -15.43 -2.93 -12.05
CA ILE A 574 -15.29 -1.57 -11.53
C ILE A 574 -16.65 -0.86 -11.66
N TYR A 575 -17.16 -0.34 -10.55
CA TYR A 575 -18.33 0.53 -10.53
C TYR A 575 -17.92 1.93 -10.09
N VAL A 576 -18.14 2.92 -10.95
CA VAL A 576 -17.88 4.33 -10.65
C VAL A 576 -19.20 5.07 -10.46
N ASN A 577 -19.29 5.79 -9.35
CA ASN A 577 -20.31 6.78 -9.04
C ASN A 577 -19.63 8.10 -8.63
N GLY A 578 -19.27 8.91 -9.63
CA GLY A 578 -18.63 10.22 -9.44
C GLY A 578 -17.11 10.19 -9.49
N MET A 579 -16.52 10.55 -10.63
CA MET A 579 -15.07 10.81 -10.77
C MET A 579 -14.76 11.56 -12.07
N ARG A 580 -13.87 12.56 -12.04
CA ARG A 580 -13.62 13.45 -13.19
C ARG A 580 -12.59 12.92 -14.17
N GLN A 581 -11.53 12.29 -13.68
CA GLN A 581 -10.45 11.75 -14.48
C GLN A 581 -10.23 10.30 -14.08
N LEU A 582 -10.32 9.41 -15.06
CA LEU A 582 -10.27 7.97 -14.84
C LEU A 582 -9.29 7.35 -15.83
N PHE A 583 -8.38 6.51 -15.33
CA PHE A 583 -7.38 5.84 -16.14
C PHE A 583 -7.39 4.35 -15.82
N PHE A 584 -8.03 3.56 -16.66
CA PHE A 584 -8.18 2.12 -16.50
C PHE A 584 -7.41 1.41 -17.59
N SER A 585 -6.23 0.87 -17.26
CA SER A 585 -5.36 0.27 -18.28
C SER A 585 -4.79 -1.09 -17.91
N HIS A 586 -4.59 -1.96 -18.90
CA HIS A 586 -3.90 -3.24 -18.71
C HIS A 586 -4.55 -4.16 -17.65
N ASN A 587 -5.87 -4.04 -17.44
CA ASN A 587 -6.60 -4.91 -16.51
C ASN A 587 -7.21 -6.10 -17.24
N SER A 588 -7.40 -7.21 -16.53
CA SER A 588 -8.13 -8.39 -17.00
C SER A 588 -9.49 -8.48 -16.32
N PHE A 589 -10.55 -8.78 -17.09
CA PHE A 589 -11.91 -8.92 -16.58
C PHE A 589 -12.50 -10.28 -16.96
N GLN A 590 -12.89 -11.03 -15.93
CA GLN A 590 -13.53 -12.34 -16.01
C GLN A 590 -14.85 -12.28 -15.22
N CYS A 591 -15.97 -12.38 -15.94
CA CYS A 591 -17.27 -12.45 -15.30
C CYS A 591 -17.58 -13.92 -14.94
N LEU A 592 -17.73 -14.18 -13.64
CA LEU A 592 -18.01 -15.50 -13.07
C LEU A 592 -19.50 -15.88 -13.16
N ASP A 593 -20.38 -14.95 -13.52
CA ASP A 593 -21.78 -15.27 -13.86
C ASP A 593 -21.83 -15.94 -15.23
N THR A 594 -22.02 -17.26 -15.23
CA THR A 594 -22.07 -18.08 -16.43
C THR A 594 -23.50 -18.38 -16.89
N GLN A 595 -24.54 -17.89 -16.21
CA GLN A 595 -25.93 -18.22 -16.56
C GLN A 595 -26.32 -17.62 -17.91
N GLY A 596 -26.87 -18.45 -18.80
CA GLY A 596 -27.23 -18.04 -20.15
C GLY A 596 -26.07 -17.91 -21.14
N SER A 597 -24.87 -18.33 -20.77
CA SER A 597 -23.74 -18.45 -21.71
C SER A 597 -24.13 -19.37 -22.87
N ALA A 598 -23.99 -18.85 -24.09
CA ALA A 598 -24.17 -19.61 -25.33
C ALA A 598 -22.98 -20.54 -25.57
N PHE A 599 -21.77 -20.15 -25.17
CA PHE A 599 -20.58 -20.99 -25.30
C PHE A 599 -20.64 -22.22 -24.38
N LEU A 600 -21.04 -22.04 -23.11
CA LEU A 600 -21.17 -23.13 -22.14
C LEU A 600 -22.52 -23.86 -22.23
N GLY A 601 -23.52 -23.28 -22.92
CA GLY A 601 -24.85 -23.88 -23.07
C GLY A 601 -25.66 -23.90 -21.76
N THR A 602 -25.51 -22.90 -20.90
CA THR A 602 -26.05 -22.89 -19.52
C THR A 602 -27.50 -22.37 -19.41
N GLY A 603 -28.19 -22.14 -20.52
CA GLY A 603 -29.63 -21.90 -20.54
C GLY A 603 -30.05 -20.43 -20.54
N VAL A 604 -30.78 -19.98 -19.51
CA VAL A 604 -31.38 -18.64 -19.45
C VAL A 604 -30.49 -17.71 -18.63
N ALA A 605 -30.25 -16.50 -19.15
CA ALA A 605 -29.49 -15.48 -18.43
C ALA A 605 -30.27 -14.93 -17.23
N ARG A 606 -29.56 -14.61 -16.15
CA ARG A 606 -30.11 -13.90 -14.98
C ARG A 606 -30.65 -12.53 -15.41
N ASP A 607 -31.73 -12.07 -14.78
CA ASP A 607 -32.29 -10.71 -14.98
C ASP A 607 -31.41 -9.65 -14.30
N PHE A 608 -30.18 -9.55 -14.77
CA PHE A 608 -29.15 -8.61 -14.36
C PHE A 608 -28.10 -8.55 -15.47
N SER A 609 -27.43 -7.42 -15.62
CA SER A 609 -26.36 -7.23 -16.60
C SER A 609 -25.02 -7.03 -15.89
N PRO A 610 -24.25 -8.10 -15.64
CA PRO A 610 -22.91 -7.96 -15.09
C PRO A 610 -22.08 -7.01 -15.94
N THR A 611 -21.36 -6.08 -15.32
CA THR A 611 -20.65 -5.02 -16.05
C THR A 611 -19.19 -4.95 -15.64
N ASP A 612 -18.25 -5.10 -16.58
CA ASP A 612 -16.82 -5.05 -16.28
C ASP A 612 -16.39 -3.65 -15.80
N ILE A 613 -16.80 -2.60 -16.52
CA ILE A 613 -16.58 -1.20 -16.14
C ILE A 613 -17.87 -0.41 -16.30
N CYS A 614 -18.44 0.07 -15.20
CA CYS A 614 -19.63 0.91 -15.19
C CYS A 614 -19.28 2.36 -14.82
N LEU A 615 -19.58 3.30 -15.71
CA LEU A 615 -19.39 4.74 -15.50
C LEU A 615 -20.73 5.43 -15.23
N ASN A 616 -21.01 5.72 -13.96
CA ASN A 616 -22.05 6.65 -13.53
C ASN A 616 -21.39 7.93 -13.00
N TYR A 617 -21.71 9.09 -13.58
CA TYR A 617 -21.02 10.35 -13.26
C TYR A 617 -19.48 10.26 -13.44
N GLY A 618 -19.03 9.48 -14.43
CA GLY A 618 -17.62 9.36 -14.80
C GLY A 618 -17.30 10.22 -16.01
N TYR A 619 -16.36 11.16 -15.91
CA TYR A 619 -15.90 11.95 -17.06
C TYR A 619 -14.43 11.72 -17.36
N THR A 620 -13.98 12.21 -18.51
CA THR A 620 -12.58 12.24 -18.96
C THR A 620 -11.88 10.90 -18.72
N ALA A 621 -12.56 9.80 -19.06
CA ALA A 621 -12.09 8.47 -18.79
C ALA A 621 -11.26 7.95 -19.96
N VAL A 622 -10.13 7.32 -19.67
CA VAL A 622 -9.31 6.57 -20.62
C VAL A 622 -9.33 5.11 -20.18
N ILE A 623 -9.91 4.27 -21.02
CA ILE A 623 -10.02 2.82 -20.83
C ILE A 623 -9.22 2.16 -21.95
N ASP A 624 -8.00 1.72 -21.66
CA ASP A 624 -7.09 1.26 -22.69
C ASP A 624 -6.33 -0.04 -22.40
N HIS A 625 -6.12 -0.85 -23.44
CA HIS A 625 -5.34 -2.09 -23.34
C HIS A 625 -5.81 -3.09 -22.27
N ASN A 626 -7.11 -3.08 -21.95
CA ASN A 626 -7.71 -4.07 -21.06
C ASN A 626 -8.13 -5.32 -21.84
N PHE A 627 -8.17 -6.46 -21.14
CA PHE A 627 -8.63 -7.74 -21.67
C PHE A 627 -9.93 -8.16 -21.00
N PHE A 628 -11.01 -8.23 -21.77
CA PHE A 628 -12.32 -8.67 -21.32
C PHE A 628 -12.56 -10.08 -21.85
N SER A 629 -12.62 -11.07 -20.96
CA SER A 629 -12.61 -12.49 -21.34
C SER A 629 -13.84 -13.24 -20.82
N GLY A 630 -14.39 -14.10 -21.66
CA GLY A 630 -15.44 -15.07 -21.35
C GLY A 630 -14.90 -16.50 -21.21
N PRO A 631 -15.78 -17.51 -21.24
CA PRO A 631 -17.24 -17.42 -21.43
C PRO A 631 -17.96 -16.83 -20.21
N SER A 632 -19.12 -16.21 -20.43
CA SER A 632 -19.94 -15.56 -19.38
C SER A 632 -21.39 -15.38 -19.82
N THR A 633 -22.26 -14.84 -18.97
CA THR A 633 -23.65 -14.56 -19.33
C THR A 633 -23.78 -13.66 -20.57
N THR A 634 -24.80 -13.91 -21.40
CA THR A 634 -25.12 -13.07 -22.57
C THR A 634 -25.62 -11.68 -22.21
N ASN A 635 -25.99 -11.44 -20.94
CA ASN A 635 -26.39 -10.12 -20.45
C ASN A 635 -25.20 -9.25 -20.02
N ARG A 636 -23.96 -9.76 -20.10
CA ARG A 636 -22.77 -9.02 -19.67
C ARG A 636 -22.55 -7.78 -20.54
N ILE A 637 -22.05 -6.71 -19.91
CA ILE A 637 -21.61 -5.48 -20.56
C ILE A 637 -20.11 -5.28 -20.25
N GLY A 638 -19.31 -4.99 -21.26
CA GLY A 638 -17.88 -4.71 -21.07
C GLY A 638 -17.70 -3.33 -20.44
N VAL A 639 -18.03 -2.29 -21.21
CA VAL A 639 -18.03 -0.91 -20.70
C VAL A 639 -19.43 -0.32 -20.82
N ASP A 640 -20.02 0.10 -19.70
CA ASP A 640 -21.28 0.85 -19.65
C ASP A 640 -21.00 2.34 -19.36
N VAL A 641 -21.34 3.22 -20.30
CA VAL A 641 -21.24 4.68 -20.14
C VAL A 641 -22.64 5.28 -20.00
N ARG A 642 -23.05 5.54 -18.77
CA ARG A 642 -24.41 6.01 -18.47
C ARG A 642 -24.64 7.46 -18.88
N SER A 643 -25.90 7.88 -18.89
CA SER A 643 -26.34 9.20 -19.35
C SER A 643 -25.65 10.38 -18.67
N SER A 644 -25.26 10.20 -17.41
CA SER A 644 -24.59 11.21 -16.60
C SER A 644 -23.07 11.23 -16.79
N SER A 645 -22.49 10.48 -17.73
CA SER A 645 -21.04 10.35 -17.96
C SER A 645 -20.61 10.98 -19.29
N GLY A 646 -19.32 11.18 -19.56
CA GLY A 646 -18.89 11.82 -20.82
C GLY A 646 -17.39 11.98 -21.05
N TYR A 647 -17.01 12.30 -22.29
CA TYR A 647 -15.60 12.46 -22.71
C TYR A 647 -14.76 11.20 -22.45
N VAL A 648 -15.30 10.04 -22.84
CA VAL A 648 -14.71 8.73 -22.58
C VAL A 648 -13.95 8.26 -23.82
N SER A 649 -12.74 7.74 -23.65
CA SER A 649 -11.93 7.09 -24.69
C SER A 649 -11.74 5.60 -24.35
N ILE A 650 -12.12 4.72 -25.27
CA ILE A 650 -12.04 3.26 -25.15
C ILE A 650 -11.15 2.74 -26.28
N LEU A 651 -9.89 2.41 -25.96
CA LEU A 651 -8.78 2.31 -26.93
C LEU A 651 -7.98 0.99 -26.78
N GLY A 652 -7.69 0.28 -27.87
CA GLY A 652 -6.69 -0.80 -27.80
C GLY A 652 -7.06 -2.00 -26.91
N ASN A 653 -8.33 -2.12 -26.51
CA ASN A 653 -8.79 -3.22 -25.65
C ASN A 653 -9.12 -4.46 -26.47
N GLN A 654 -9.12 -5.63 -25.84
CA GLN A 654 -9.56 -6.88 -26.44
C GLN A 654 -10.81 -7.41 -25.70
N PHE A 655 -11.91 -7.53 -26.43
CA PHE A 655 -13.19 -8.05 -25.96
C PHE A 655 -13.42 -9.46 -26.51
N ASP A 656 -12.98 -10.48 -25.79
CA ASP A 656 -13.23 -11.89 -26.07
C ASP A 656 -14.28 -12.45 -25.09
N MET A 657 -15.51 -11.94 -25.17
CA MET A 657 -16.57 -12.16 -24.19
C MET A 657 -17.93 -12.34 -24.85
N GLU A 658 -18.92 -12.83 -24.10
CA GLU A 658 -20.33 -12.85 -24.50
C GLU A 658 -21.02 -11.56 -24.02
N GLY A 659 -22.08 -11.14 -24.71
CA GLY A 659 -22.83 -9.92 -24.38
C GLY A 659 -22.38 -8.67 -25.15
N ALA A 660 -22.55 -7.49 -24.55
CA ALA A 660 -22.32 -6.20 -25.19
C ALA A 660 -20.94 -5.65 -24.82
N ALA A 661 -20.01 -5.53 -25.77
CA ALA A 661 -18.66 -5.04 -25.47
C ALA A 661 -18.64 -3.59 -24.93
N VAL A 662 -19.43 -2.71 -25.53
CA VAL A 662 -19.59 -1.32 -25.07
C VAL A 662 -21.07 -0.95 -25.19
N ALA A 663 -21.64 -0.39 -24.13
CA ALA A 663 -22.95 0.25 -24.09
C ALA A 663 -22.79 1.71 -23.67
N TYR A 664 -23.52 2.63 -24.29
CA TYR A 664 -23.53 4.02 -23.83
C TYR A 664 -24.88 4.69 -24.07
N ASN A 665 -25.34 5.49 -23.11
CA ASN A 665 -26.60 6.24 -23.16
C ASN A 665 -26.40 7.74 -22.84
N THR A 666 -25.20 8.25 -23.13
CA THR A 666 -24.85 9.65 -22.90
C THR A 666 -24.95 10.49 -24.16
N ALA A 667 -25.34 11.76 -23.99
CA ALA A 667 -25.25 12.78 -25.03
C ALA A 667 -23.83 13.35 -25.19
N ASN A 668 -22.94 13.07 -24.23
CA ASN A 668 -21.55 13.51 -24.26
C ASN A 668 -20.68 12.60 -25.15
N PRO A 669 -19.51 13.08 -25.62
CA PRO A 669 -18.66 12.30 -26.51
C PRO A 669 -18.14 11.00 -25.88
N VAL A 670 -18.21 9.90 -26.64
CA VAL A 670 -17.59 8.61 -26.36
C VAL A 670 -16.82 8.15 -27.60
N PHE A 671 -15.52 7.94 -27.45
CA PHE A 671 -14.61 7.56 -28.54
C PHE A 671 -14.20 6.11 -28.40
N VAL A 672 -14.71 5.24 -29.27
CA VAL A 672 -14.38 3.82 -29.33
C VAL A 672 -13.54 3.57 -30.58
N ARG A 673 -12.25 3.27 -30.41
CA ARG A 673 -11.32 3.02 -31.54
C ARG A 673 -10.28 1.96 -31.20
N ASP A 674 -9.74 1.33 -32.23
CA ASP A 674 -8.59 0.43 -32.14
C ASP A 674 -8.76 -0.76 -31.17
N ASN A 675 -10.01 -1.18 -30.88
CA ASN A 675 -10.29 -2.36 -30.06
C ASN A 675 -10.44 -3.62 -30.92
N LEU A 676 -10.05 -4.77 -30.37
CA LEU A 676 -10.27 -6.10 -30.93
C LEU A 676 -11.54 -6.72 -30.32
N TYR A 677 -12.40 -7.29 -31.16
CA TYR A 677 -13.61 -8.01 -30.73
C TYR A 677 -13.49 -9.49 -31.16
N GLY A 678 -13.59 -10.41 -30.20
CA GLY A 678 -13.44 -11.86 -30.36
C GLY A 678 -14.68 -12.57 -30.97
N GLY A 679 -14.82 -13.89 -30.80
CA GLY A 679 -15.93 -14.70 -31.34
C GLY A 679 -15.57 -15.53 -32.59
N PRO A 680 -16.24 -16.68 -32.84
CA PRO A 680 -15.90 -17.58 -33.97
C PRO A 680 -15.85 -16.85 -35.32
N GLN A 681 -14.99 -17.29 -36.25
CA GLN A 681 -15.06 -16.82 -37.64
C GLN A 681 -16.47 -17.07 -38.20
N GLY A 682 -17.21 -15.99 -38.48
CA GLY A 682 -18.62 -16.03 -38.87
C GLY A 682 -19.62 -15.60 -37.78
N VAL A 683 -19.15 -15.31 -36.57
CA VAL A 683 -19.94 -14.82 -35.41
C VAL A 683 -19.61 -13.35 -35.06
N SER A 684 -18.72 -12.71 -35.84
CA SER A 684 -18.54 -11.24 -35.80
C SER A 684 -19.81 -10.45 -36.15
N ALA A 685 -20.88 -11.13 -36.57
CA ALA A 685 -22.20 -10.56 -36.82
C ALA A 685 -23.06 -10.41 -35.54
N THR A 686 -22.68 -11.01 -34.40
CA THR A 686 -23.49 -11.02 -33.17
C THR A 686 -22.81 -10.46 -31.93
N LEU A 687 -21.52 -10.13 -31.95
CA LEU A 687 -21.00 -9.13 -31.02
C LEU A 687 -21.47 -7.76 -31.48
N ARG A 688 -22.53 -7.26 -30.83
CA ARG A 688 -23.01 -5.91 -31.08
C ARG A 688 -21.93 -4.93 -30.62
N LYS A 689 -21.16 -4.41 -31.58
CA LYS A 689 -20.78 -2.99 -31.53
C LYS A 689 -22.08 -2.25 -31.20
N TYR A 690 -22.11 -1.45 -30.15
CA TYR A 690 -23.16 -0.45 -30.04
C TYR A 690 -23.05 0.43 -31.28
N ILE A 691 -23.93 0.15 -32.23
CA ILE A 691 -24.19 0.98 -33.39
C ILE A 691 -25.10 2.06 -32.82
N ALA A 692 -24.58 3.29 -32.70
CA ALA A 692 -25.43 4.48 -32.70
C ALA A 692 -26.55 4.28 -33.72
N PRO A 693 -27.80 4.68 -33.43
CA PRO A 693 -29.03 4.25 -34.11
C PRO A 693 -28.79 3.88 -35.56
N SER A 694 -28.99 2.59 -35.88
CA SER A 694 -28.63 1.93 -37.14
C SER A 694 -28.41 2.93 -38.27
N ALA A 695 -27.15 3.24 -38.57
CA ALA A 695 -26.86 4.15 -39.66
C ALA A 695 -27.39 3.52 -40.94
N ASN A 696 -28.36 4.17 -41.57
CA ASN A 696 -29.02 3.63 -42.74
C ASN A 696 -28.19 3.97 -43.99
N GLU A 697 -28.18 3.10 -45.00
CA GLU A 697 -27.58 3.41 -46.31
C GLU A 697 -28.32 4.56 -47.02
N ALA A 698 -29.54 4.85 -46.59
CA ALA A 698 -30.39 5.92 -47.08
C ALA A 698 -31.23 6.52 -45.95
N LEU A 699 -31.72 7.74 -46.14
CA LEU A 699 -32.66 8.35 -45.21
C LEU A 699 -33.96 7.53 -45.15
N LEU A 700 -34.36 7.14 -43.93
CA LEU A 700 -35.64 6.50 -43.67
C LEU A 700 -36.65 7.54 -43.17
N ASP A 701 -37.91 7.36 -43.55
CA ASP A 701 -39.05 8.12 -43.05
C ASP A 701 -38.86 9.65 -43.11
N GLY A 702 -38.43 10.17 -44.26
CA GLY A 702 -38.21 11.60 -44.47
C GLY A 702 -39.48 12.47 -44.34
N GLY A 703 -40.66 11.85 -44.45
CA GLY A 703 -41.96 12.48 -44.24
C GLY A 703 -42.54 12.29 -42.82
N PHE A 704 -41.84 11.60 -41.91
CA PHE A 704 -42.30 11.36 -40.54
C PHE A 704 -43.63 10.60 -40.43
N GLU A 705 -43.88 9.69 -41.35
CA GLU A 705 -45.12 8.91 -41.48
C GLU A 705 -45.07 7.58 -40.70
N ALA A 706 -43.92 7.23 -40.11
CA ALA A 706 -43.84 6.09 -39.22
C ALA A 706 -44.76 6.31 -38.01
N GLY A 707 -45.62 5.32 -37.74
CA GLY A 707 -46.52 5.39 -36.59
C GLY A 707 -45.72 5.56 -35.30
N PHE A 708 -46.11 6.54 -34.48
CA PHE A 708 -45.57 6.76 -33.16
C PHE A 708 -46.60 6.43 -32.07
N PHE A 709 -46.11 6.09 -30.88
CA PHE A 709 -46.96 5.92 -29.71
C PHE A 709 -47.29 7.29 -29.13
N ASP A 710 -48.55 7.70 -29.24
CA ASP A 710 -49.12 8.89 -28.61
C ASP A 710 -49.80 8.48 -27.30
N SER A 711 -49.19 8.83 -26.18
CA SER A 711 -49.68 8.41 -24.86
C SER A 711 -50.93 9.16 -24.39
N ASP A 712 -51.19 10.33 -24.97
CA ASP A 712 -52.27 11.24 -24.58
C ASP A 712 -53.44 11.25 -25.58
N GLU A 713 -53.37 10.44 -26.64
CA GLU A 713 -54.35 10.33 -27.73
C GLU A 713 -54.74 11.70 -28.34
N ASN A 714 -53.78 12.63 -28.39
CA ASN A 714 -54.00 14.02 -28.82
C ASN A 714 -53.53 14.29 -30.27
N GLY A 715 -52.98 13.28 -30.93
CA GLY A 715 -52.46 13.27 -32.30
C GLY A 715 -51.03 13.80 -32.45
N TYR A 716 -50.31 14.11 -31.37
CA TYR A 716 -48.91 14.53 -31.42
C TYR A 716 -48.14 14.05 -30.20
N GLU A 717 -46.85 13.77 -30.38
CA GLU A 717 -46.01 13.30 -29.27
C GLU A 717 -44.66 14.00 -29.29
N TYR A 718 -44.18 14.38 -28.10
CA TYR A 718 -42.83 14.88 -27.94
C TYR A 718 -41.88 13.71 -27.76
N ARG A 719 -40.76 13.75 -28.48
CA ARG A 719 -39.76 12.67 -28.47
C ARG A 719 -40.39 11.28 -28.69
N PRO A 720 -41.17 11.11 -29.78
CA PRO A 720 -41.87 9.86 -30.05
C PRO A 720 -40.89 8.71 -30.20
N SER A 721 -41.30 7.54 -29.72
CA SER A 721 -40.64 6.26 -30.02
C SER A 721 -41.37 5.53 -31.15
N GLY A 722 -40.68 4.63 -31.85
CA GLY A 722 -41.25 3.87 -32.97
C GLY A 722 -40.95 4.44 -34.36
N THR A 723 -40.28 5.59 -34.43
CA THR A 723 -39.81 6.19 -35.70
C THR A 723 -38.31 5.93 -35.92
N PRO A 724 -37.80 6.01 -37.16
CA PRO A 724 -36.36 5.95 -37.46
C PRO A 724 -35.55 7.18 -37.06
N TRP A 725 -36.20 8.22 -36.51
CA TRP A 725 -35.57 9.47 -36.08
C TRP A 725 -35.39 9.51 -34.56
N ASP A 726 -34.25 10.05 -34.13
CA ASP A 726 -34.00 10.38 -32.73
C ASP A 726 -34.39 11.82 -32.46
N PHE A 727 -35.09 12.06 -31.36
CA PHE A 727 -35.60 13.38 -30.99
C PHE A 727 -35.01 13.83 -29.65
N SER A 728 -34.70 15.12 -29.52
CA SER A 728 -34.29 15.73 -28.27
C SER A 728 -34.83 17.16 -28.13
N GLY A 729 -34.81 17.71 -26.91
CA GLY A 729 -35.41 19.01 -26.65
C GLY A 729 -36.93 19.00 -26.85
N GLY A 730 -37.48 20.07 -27.43
CA GLY A 730 -38.91 20.23 -27.78
C GLY A 730 -39.26 19.78 -29.20
N ALA A 731 -38.68 18.67 -29.67
CA ALA A 731 -39.00 18.10 -30.98
C ALA A 731 -39.91 16.87 -30.85
N GLY A 732 -40.68 16.61 -31.90
CA GLY A 732 -41.57 15.44 -31.98
C GLY A 732 -42.34 15.37 -33.29
N CYS A 733 -43.31 14.47 -33.35
CA CYS A 733 -44.18 14.29 -34.52
C CYS A 733 -45.61 14.73 -34.20
N SER A 734 -46.30 15.30 -35.18
CA SER A 734 -47.71 15.67 -35.07
C SER A 734 -48.46 15.24 -36.32
N GLU A 735 -49.64 14.65 -36.13
CA GLU A 735 -50.64 14.45 -37.18
C GLU A 735 -51.22 15.79 -37.66
N ALA A 736 -52.00 15.74 -38.74
CA ALA A 736 -52.78 16.86 -39.23
C ALA A 736 -53.95 17.24 -38.30
N SER A 737 -54.32 18.52 -38.29
CA SER A 737 -55.45 19.05 -37.50
C SER A 737 -55.33 18.95 -35.96
N THR A 738 -54.12 18.78 -35.44
CA THR A 738 -53.87 18.73 -33.99
C THR A 738 -53.80 20.15 -33.37
N ALA A 739 -53.54 20.21 -32.07
CA ALA A 739 -53.18 21.46 -31.40
C ALA A 739 -51.96 22.15 -32.05
N PHE A 740 -51.06 21.41 -32.70
CA PHE A 740 -49.93 21.97 -33.44
C PHE A 740 -50.33 22.42 -34.85
N THR A 741 -50.99 21.56 -35.62
CA THR A 741 -51.10 21.71 -37.09
C THR A 741 -52.45 22.24 -37.59
N SER A 742 -53.46 22.44 -36.73
CA SER A 742 -54.81 22.91 -37.12
C SER A 742 -54.87 24.27 -37.85
N GLY A 743 -53.83 25.10 -37.74
CA GLY A 743 -53.72 26.35 -38.49
C GLY A 743 -52.99 26.21 -39.82
N ASN A 744 -52.37 25.07 -40.10
CA ASN A 744 -51.49 24.87 -41.26
C ASN A 744 -52.21 24.04 -42.35
N PRO A 745 -51.84 24.19 -43.63
CA PRO A 745 -52.27 23.25 -44.67
C PRO A 745 -51.74 21.84 -44.37
N ALA A 746 -52.26 20.84 -45.09
CA ALA A 746 -51.78 19.47 -44.98
C ALA A 746 -50.26 19.38 -45.29
N PRO A 747 -49.51 18.51 -44.59
CA PRO A 747 -48.10 18.27 -44.86
C PRO A 747 -47.87 17.80 -46.32
N PRO A 748 -46.77 18.21 -46.97
CA PRO A 748 -46.40 17.80 -48.33
C PRO A 748 -46.36 16.28 -48.57
N GLU A 749 -45.88 15.50 -47.61
CA GLU A 749 -45.85 14.04 -47.64
C GLU A 749 -46.77 13.51 -46.52
N GLY A 750 -47.71 12.64 -46.89
CA GLY A 750 -48.56 11.93 -45.93
C GLY A 750 -49.46 12.82 -45.06
N ALA A 751 -49.51 12.54 -43.76
CA ALA A 751 -50.45 13.11 -42.80
C ALA A 751 -49.80 13.54 -41.48
N GLN A 752 -48.50 13.33 -41.31
CA GLN A 752 -47.72 13.65 -40.12
C GLN A 752 -46.63 14.67 -40.47
N VAL A 753 -46.04 15.28 -39.44
CA VAL A 753 -44.96 16.24 -39.63
C VAL A 753 -44.03 16.28 -38.42
N LEU A 754 -42.75 16.51 -38.65
CA LEU A 754 -41.82 16.90 -37.60
C LEU A 754 -42.14 18.32 -37.12
N PHE A 755 -42.30 18.51 -35.82
CA PHE A 755 -42.29 19.82 -35.21
C PHE A 755 -40.98 20.04 -34.43
N LEU A 756 -40.38 21.21 -34.61
CA LEU A 756 -39.21 21.68 -33.87
C LEU A 756 -39.59 22.91 -33.04
N GLN A 757 -40.01 22.68 -31.81
CA GLN A 757 -40.32 23.74 -30.86
C GLN A 757 -39.04 24.18 -30.13
N ASN A 758 -38.83 25.49 -30.04
CA ASN A 758 -37.68 26.11 -29.37
C ASN A 758 -36.34 25.60 -29.90
N VAL A 759 -35.55 24.94 -29.06
CA VAL A 759 -34.25 24.35 -29.41
C VAL A 759 -34.33 22.83 -29.67
N GLY A 760 -35.54 22.33 -29.95
CA GLY A 760 -35.80 20.93 -30.30
C GLY A 760 -35.00 20.48 -31.52
N GLN A 761 -34.62 19.20 -31.52
CA GLN A 761 -33.80 18.59 -32.55
C GLN A 761 -34.32 17.21 -32.94
N ALA A 762 -34.23 16.89 -34.23
CA ALA A 762 -34.43 15.55 -34.77
C ALA A 762 -33.18 15.13 -35.56
N SER A 763 -32.74 13.88 -35.41
CA SER A 763 -31.55 13.36 -36.08
C SER A 763 -31.69 11.94 -36.59
N GLN A 764 -30.97 11.63 -37.66
CA GLN A 764 -30.80 10.26 -38.17
C GLN A 764 -29.35 10.05 -38.62
N ALA A 765 -28.75 8.92 -38.26
CA ALA A 765 -27.42 8.56 -38.73
C ALA A 765 -27.49 7.93 -40.13
N LEU A 766 -26.64 8.39 -41.04
CA LEU A 766 -26.60 7.92 -42.43
C LEU A 766 -25.19 7.45 -42.80
N ILE A 767 -25.08 6.35 -43.54
CA ILE A 767 -23.83 5.93 -44.18
C ILE A 767 -23.77 6.61 -45.54
N LEU A 768 -22.85 7.56 -45.71
CA LEU A 768 -22.70 8.30 -46.96
C LEU A 768 -21.33 8.01 -47.56
N GLU A 769 -21.31 7.65 -48.85
CA GLU A 769 -20.10 7.58 -49.66
C GLU A 769 -19.48 8.96 -49.87
N GLU A 770 -18.20 9.00 -50.27
CA GLU A 770 -17.55 10.23 -50.72
C GLU A 770 -18.37 10.91 -51.84
N GLY A 771 -18.59 12.23 -51.72
CA GLY A 771 -19.27 13.03 -52.72
C GLY A 771 -20.02 14.23 -52.14
N THR A 772 -20.70 14.97 -53.01
CA THR A 772 -21.55 16.09 -52.62
C THR A 772 -22.99 15.62 -52.49
N TYR A 773 -23.70 16.03 -51.43
CA TYR A 773 -25.09 15.68 -51.20
C TYR A 773 -25.93 16.95 -51.05
N ALA A 774 -27.12 16.95 -51.66
CA ALA A 774 -28.17 17.91 -51.41
C ALA A 774 -29.19 17.31 -50.45
N VAL A 775 -29.48 18.02 -49.36
CA VAL A 775 -30.59 17.73 -48.45
C VAL A 775 -31.70 18.73 -48.73
N SER A 776 -32.80 18.27 -49.33
CA SER A 776 -33.99 19.08 -49.59
C SER A 776 -35.09 18.76 -48.60
N PHE A 777 -35.89 19.74 -48.21
CA PHE A 777 -37.01 19.57 -47.29
C PHE A 777 -38.02 20.71 -47.47
N TYR A 778 -39.24 20.52 -46.98
CA TYR A 778 -40.24 21.57 -46.85
C TYR A 778 -40.36 22.00 -45.40
N ALA A 779 -40.59 23.29 -45.15
CA ALA A 779 -40.85 23.78 -43.81
C ALA A 779 -41.88 24.91 -43.76
N ALA A 780 -42.59 25.02 -42.63
CA ALA A 780 -43.64 26.01 -42.37
C ALA A 780 -43.59 26.55 -40.93
N GLN A 781 -43.94 27.82 -40.72
CA GLN A 781 -44.18 28.34 -39.37
C GLN A 781 -45.50 27.78 -38.81
N ARG A 782 -45.60 27.56 -37.50
CA ARG A 782 -46.89 27.22 -36.87
C ARG A 782 -47.86 28.40 -36.90
N LEU A 783 -48.98 28.29 -37.61
CA LEU A 783 -49.87 29.43 -37.87
C LEU A 783 -50.85 29.70 -36.72
N ASN A 784 -51.31 28.66 -36.02
CA ASN A 784 -52.28 28.79 -34.92
C ASN A 784 -51.70 29.38 -33.62
N SER A 785 -50.41 29.77 -33.62
CA SER A 785 -49.72 30.46 -32.52
C SER A 785 -49.26 31.89 -32.89
N GLY A 786 -49.89 32.51 -33.91
CA GLY A 786 -49.57 33.88 -34.34
C GLY A 786 -48.39 33.97 -35.32
N ALA A 787 -47.85 35.18 -35.53
CA ALA A 787 -46.76 35.41 -36.47
C ALA A 787 -45.42 34.96 -35.86
N GLN A 788 -45.10 33.68 -36.07
CA GLN A 788 -43.90 33.01 -35.58
C GLN A 788 -42.67 33.29 -36.49
N THR A 789 -41.47 33.30 -35.91
CA THR A 789 -40.20 33.52 -36.64
C THR A 789 -39.17 32.43 -36.35
N GLN A 790 -39.62 31.20 -36.12
CA GLN A 790 -38.74 30.09 -35.79
C GLN A 790 -37.80 29.81 -36.96
N GLN A 791 -36.52 29.66 -36.65
CA GLN A 791 -35.50 29.24 -37.62
C GLN A 791 -35.08 27.80 -37.33
N LEU A 792 -34.69 27.08 -38.37
CA LEU A 792 -34.00 25.81 -38.22
C LEU A 792 -32.63 25.81 -38.87
N GLN A 793 -31.72 25.02 -38.33
CA GLN A 793 -30.42 24.71 -38.89
C GLN A 793 -30.40 23.26 -39.36
N VAL A 794 -29.83 23.03 -40.54
CA VAL A 794 -29.58 21.67 -41.07
C VAL A 794 -28.09 21.38 -40.95
N LEU A 795 -27.75 20.28 -40.29
CA LEU A 795 -26.37 19.85 -40.10
C LEU A 795 -26.14 18.44 -40.65
N LEU A 796 -24.96 18.19 -41.19
CA LEU A 796 -24.51 16.85 -41.56
C LEU A 796 -23.14 16.57 -40.94
N GLY A 797 -23.07 15.62 -40.00
CA GLY A 797 -21.85 15.33 -39.25
C GLY A 797 -21.29 16.54 -38.49
N GLY A 798 -22.17 17.43 -38.01
CA GLY A 798 -21.81 18.65 -37.29
C GLY A 798 -21.49 19.87 -38.16
N VAL A 799 -21.39 19.71 -39.48
CA VAL A 799 -21.20 20.83 -40.41
C VAL A 799 -22.56 21.46 -40.72
N SER A 800 -22.68 22.77 -40.60
CA SER A 800 -23.91 23.51 -40.92
C SER A 800 -24.04 23.72 -42.43
N GLY A 801 -25.15 23.26 -43.02
CA GLY A 801 -25.49 23.51 -44.43
C GLY A 801 -26.30 24.80 -44.63
N GLY A 802 -26.73 25.42 -43.54
CA GLY A 802 -27.43 26.71 -43.54
C GLY A 802 -28.42 26.86 -42.40
N THR A 803 -28.91 28.08 -42.24
CA THR A 803 -30.04 28.41 -41.37
C THR A 803 -31.20 28.87 -42.23
N PHE A 804 -32.38 28.31 -42.00
CA PHE A 804 -33.56 28.48 -42.83
C PHE A 804 -34.73 28.99 -41.98
N GLN A 805 -35.50 29.92 -42.55
CA GLN A 805 -36.67 30.50 -41.90
C GLN A 805 -37.86 30.48 -42.86
N PRO A 806 -38.89 29.65 -42.59
CA PRO A 806 -40.13 29.70 -43.34
C PRO A 806 -40.85 31.04 -43.17
N THR A 807 -41.59 31.47 -44.18
CA THR A 807 -42.40 32.69 -44.10
C THR A 807 -43.50 32.55 -43.05
N ALA A 808 -43.93 33.67 -42.48
CA ALA A 808 -45.02 33.71 -41.49
C ALA A 808 -46.41 33.32 -42.04
N SER A 809 -46.50 32.91 -43.30
CA SER A 809 -47.76 32.48 -43.95
C SER A 809 -48.30 31.16 -43.41
N GLY A 810 -47.45 30.36 -42.76
CA GLY A 810 -47.78 28.99 -42.32
C GLY A 810 -47.87 27.97 -43.45
N THR A 811 -47.55 28.35 -44.69
CA THR A 811 -47.50 27.42 -45.83
C THR A 811 -46.12 26.75 -45.92
N TYR A 812 -46.10 25.47 -46.28
CA TYR A 812 -44.87 24.72 -46.52
C TYR A 812 -44.15 25.25 -47.74
N GLN A 813 -42.87 25.59 -47.57
CA GLN A 813 -42.01 26.09 -48.64
C GLN A 813 -40.71 25.28 -48.71
N PRO A 814 -40.14 25.08 -49.91
CA PRO A 814 -38.98 24.23 -50.10
C PRO A 814 -37.68 24.93 -49.70
N PHE A 815 -36.74 24.14 -49.20
CA PHE A 815 -35.37 24.53 -48.85
C PHE A 815 -34.38 23.44 -49.24
N GLU A 816 -33.11 23.84 -49.40
CA GLU A 816 -32.03 22.93 -49.74
C GLU A 816 -30.75 23.34 -49.00
N ALA A 817 -30.02 22.34 -48.51
CA ALA A 817 -28.69 22.46 -47.93
C ALA A 817 -27.71 21.53 -48.66
N VAL A 818 -26.51 22.01 -48.98
CA VAL A 818 -25.50 21.22 -49.71
C VAL A 818 -24.32 20.91 -48.80
N PHE A 819 -23.87 19.66 -48.85
CA PHE A 819 -22.77 19.15 -48.02
C PHE A 819 -21.75 18.39 -48.87
N THR A 820 -20.47 18.51 -48.53
CA THR A 820 -19.41 17.68 -49.09
C THR A 820 -18.97 16.63 -48.08
N VAL A 821 -19.04 15.36 -48.48
CA VAL A 821 -18.58 14.20 -47.71
C VAL A 821 -17.22 13.79 -48.27
N PRO A 822 -16.10 13.99 -47.53
CA PRO A 822 -14.75 13.83 -48.05
C PRO A 822 -14.28 12.38 -48.18
N SER A 823 -14.98 11.44 -47.56
CA SER A 823 -14.71 10.01 -47.60
C SER A 823 -15.94 9.26 -47.08
N GLN A 824 -16.12 7.99 -47.44
CA GLN A 824 -17.21 7.17 -46.91
C GLN A 824 -17.19 7.21 -45.38
N SER A 825 -18.30 7.65 -44.79
CA SER A 825 -18.39 7.86 -43.34
C SER A 825 -19.83 7.89 -42.85
N ILE A 826 -20.04 7.51 -41.59
CA ILE A 826 -21.31 7.74 -40.91
C ILE A 826 -21.41 9.23 -40.57
N ARG A 827 -22.52 9.86 -40.96
CA ARG A 827 -22.82 11.28 -40.69
C ARG A 827 -24.23 11.37 -40.09
N ALA A 828 -24.38 12.09 -38.98
CA ALA A 828 -25.69 12.43 -38.47
C ALA A 828 -26.29 13.60 -39.28
N LEU A 829 -27.43 13.38 -39.93
CA LEU A 829 -28.28 14.47 -40.42
C LEU A 829 -29.09 14.99 -39.23
N VAL A 830 -28.97 16.28 -38.93
CA VAL A 830 -29.65 16.94 -37.80
C VAL A 830 -30.47 18.12 -38.30
N LEU A 831 -31.73 18.16 -37.90
CA LEU A 831 -32.59 19.33 -38.01
C LEU A 831 -32.77 19.94 -36.62
N LYS A 832 -32.41 21.22 -36.47
CA LYS A 832 -32.34 21.89 -35.17
C LYS A 832 -33.10 23.19 -35.17
N GLY A 833 -34.07 23.35 -34.28
CA GLY A 833 -34.68 24.64 -33.99
C GLY A 833 -33.69 25.61 -33.32
N LEU A 834 -33.77 26.89 -33.67
CA LEU A 834 -32.91 27.96 -33.12
C LEU A 834 -33.68 28.94 -32.21
N GLY A 835 -34.90 28.59 -31.82
CA GLY A 835 -35.77 29.43 -31.00
C GLY A 835 -35.17 29.71 -29.61
N VAL A 836 -35.62 30.79 -28.98
CA VAL A 836 -35.14 31.16 -27.63
C VAL A 836 -35.96 30.43 -26.57
N THR A 837 -35.30 29.78 -25.61
CA THR A 837 -35.94 29.12 -24.46
C THR A 837 -36.86 30.10 -23.73
N GLY A 838 -38.12 29.71 -23.51
CA GLY A 838 -39.13 30.52 -22.81
C GLY A 838 -40.17 31.22 -23.71
N TYR A 839 -40.03 31.09 -25.03
CA TYR A 839 -41.09 31.44 -25.99
C TYR A 839 -41.72 30.15 -26.55
N ASP A 840 -42.92 30.23 -27.11
CA ASP A 840 -43.51 29.12 -27.89
C ASP A 840 -43.29 29.43 -29.36
N VAL A 841 -42.14 29.03 -29.89
CA VAL A 841 -41.79 29.15 -31.31
C VAL A 841 -41.61 27.77 -31.92
N THR A 842 -42.33 27.47 -33.00
CA THR A 842 -42.36 26.14 -33.63
C THR A 842 -42.26 26.26 -35.14
N VAL A 843 -41.42 25.40 -35.74
CA VAL A 843 -41.36 25.19 -37.19
C VAL A 843 -41.70 23.74 -37.49
N PHE A 844 -42.49 23.53 -38.53
CA PHE A 844 -42.81 22.22 -39.08
C PHE A 844 -41.87 21.90 -40.22
N VAL A 845 -41.43 20.64 -40.32
CA VAL A 845 -40.53 20.16 -41.37
C VAL A 845 -41.06 18.84 -41.92
N ASP A 846 -41.05 18.70 -43.24
CA ASP A 846 -41.58 17.54 -43.94
C ASP A 846 -40.83 17.25 -45.24
N GLU A 847 -41.05 16.07 -45.80
CA GLU A 847 -40.54 15.59 -47.10
C GLU A 847 -39.02 15.78 -47.24
N ILE A 848 -38.27 15.30 -46.25
CA ILE A 848 -36.81 15.36 -46.26
C ILE A 848 -36.28 14.34 -47.26
N ARG A 849 -35.40 14.79 -48.15
CA ARG A 849 -34.68 13.93 -49.09
C ARG A 849 -33.20 14.25 -49.06
N ILE A 850 -32.38 13.23 -49.17
CA ILE A 850 -30.93 13.36 -49.36
C ILE A 850 -30.54 12.70 -50.67
N VAL A 851 -29.86 13.44 -51.54
CA VAL A 851 -29.47 12.98 -52.88
C VAL A 851 -28.01 13.31 -53.12
N LYS A 852 -27.24 12.33 -53.57
CA LYS A 852 -25.87 12.53 -54.05
C LYS A 852 -25.90 13.26 -55.39
N GLN A 853 -25.16 14.36 -55.50
CA GLN A 853 -25.05 15.19 -56.72
C GLN A 853 -24.09 14.60 -57.75
#